data_AF-A0A3A5VU95-F1
#
_entry.id   AF-A0A3A5VU95-F1
#
_cell.length_a   1.000
_cell.length_b   1.000
_cell.length_c   1.000
_cell.angle_alpha   90.00
_cell.angle_beta   90.00
_cell.angle_gamma   90.00
#
_symmetry.space_group_name_H-M   'P 1'
#
loop_
_entity.id
_entity.type
_entity.pdbx_description
1 polymer ?
#
loop_
_entity_poly.entity_id
_entity_poly.type
_entity_poly.pdbx_seq_one_letter_code
_entity_poly.pdbx_strand_id
1 'polypeptide(L)'
;RSYGTIARPSLAFSLLAISIGISTLDHTVLLNSNYYIVGLYLLPISLLIYEVYRMDVISSQSRALGTFMLLIIAGASMPLMVDARMAHTGELFKAGIVWDLVFLLAPVAVHTIITKRGLDTDVLNRSADQVMLGGLLILGMFDQSGGLLFLTMYGLVGYTAFKYRHHVLSCIAPIAFISDYWLENHGLAYSLLDNVLSDVNGAIDTTILWFSEVTGIIVGMHMMLILSASLFDLRSNVKNDEIIENPYPWAIPVVWFLFATAAVLPTASWLPLIAVLFGIVNSWIRGDLTLIPLLSVALIFSFFIGFSDGLNDFNGAIFGESMLWSGILIFGLWLSEQRGILRMNVSEDSKTAEMDLPLEAQLRFLAMASLLLSFNVFGGIGMIAASAWATQDAFQKGNKISILFLPLLHGLTVGNELSTFDVLDESMRSILVGSVFFIEGAALIVYSSKTDLIYDSKLFSWENDEEFFSFVEYMGFAGVISALTGVIYALGEEQTKLALFITTALLTALAVTGFDSKHSHVRWRRALGVYGSMISLIILFNIIESTIFQSLTIVLMGLLALGYGFIYQQRRHTIDVRDTEEVHELNTWIEEVEVTQEASGLMAKIETVKTDDTVEEITEQIEEVAEEMEEIAEEMEEITEEMETIAKAIPVPKPVKALEKDEGFIETLQTFDVRMPPQAIEQIKRTIAMTPHEGFNPVVRVNMLGQIVLDFEPK
;
A
#
# COMPACT_ATOMS: atom_id res chain seq x y z
N ARG A 1 -33.30 -51.24 -15.26
CA ARG A 1 -32.48 -51.01 -14.04
C ARG A 1 -33.37 -51.29 -12.84
N SER A 2 -33.17 -52.41 -12.14
CA SER A 2 -33.92 -52.74 -10.92
C SER A 2 -33.17 -52.13 -9.74
N TYR A 3 -33.77 -51.19 -9.00
CA TYR A 3 -33.15 -50.45 -7.89
C TYR A 3 -32.98 -51.28 -6.60
N GLY A 4 -32.80 -52.60 -6.73
CA GLY A 4 -32.72 -53.51 -5.60
C GLY A 4 -34.03 -53.61 -4.80
N THR A 5 -33.98 -54.38 -3.73
CA THR A 5 -35.13 -54.63 -2.84
C THR A 5 -35.46 -53.45 -1.91
N ILE A 6 -34.50 -52.55 -1.66
CA ILE A 6 -34.67 -51.35 -0.83
C ILE A 6 -35.62 -50.32 -1.47
N ALA A 7 -35.66 -50.24 -2.80
CA ALA A 7 -36.54 -49.30 -3.51
C ALA A 7 -38.01 -49.75 -3.58
N ARG A 8 -38.38 -50.87 -2.95
CA ARG A 8 -39.75 -51.38 -2.97
C ARG A 8 -40.69 -50.45 -2.19
N PRO A 9 -41.76 -49.92 -2.81
CA PRO A 9 -42.73 -49.08 -2.12
C PRO A 9 -43.38 -49.76 -0.91
N SER A 10 -43.53 -51.08 -0.93
CA SER A 10 -44.08 -51.86 0.19
C SER A 10 -43.17 -51.82 1.43
N LEU A 11 -41.85 -51.83 1.25
CA LEU A 11 -40.89 -51.69 2.34
C LEU A 11 -40.98 -50.29 2.94
N ALA A 12 -40.95 -49.26 2.10
CA ALA A 12 -41.07 -47.86 2.51
C ALA A 12 -42.35 -47.60 3.31
N PHE A 13 -43.49 -48.09 2.81
CA PHE A 13 -44.78 -47.95 3.48
C PHE A 13 -44.81 -48.68 4.83
N SER A 14 -44.24 -49.89 4.91
CA SER A 14 -44.19 -50.65 6.16
C SER A 14 -43.33 -49.96 7.22
N LEU A 15 -42.15 -49.46 6.83
CA LEU A 15 -41.25 -48.71 7.70
C LEU A 15 -41.91 -47.41 8.20
N LEU A 16 -42.57 -46.68 7.31
CA LEU A 16 -43.29 -45.46 7.64
C LEU A 16 -44.49 -45.73 8.55
N ALA A 17 -45.29 -46.77 8.29
CA ALA A 17 -46.44 -47.13 9.12
C ALA A 17 -46.03 -47.51 10.56
N ILE A 18 -44.95 -48.29 10.71
CA ILE A 18 -44.39 -48.62 12.03
C ILE A 18 -43.90 -47.35 12.74
N SER A 19 -43.18 -46.49 12.03
CA SER A 19 -42.57 -45.28 12.61
C SER A 19 -43.64 -44.27 13.05
N ILE A 20 -44.69 -44.08 12.24
CA ILE A 20 -45.85 -43.25 12.60
C ILE A 20 -46.59 -43.87 13.79
N GLY A 21 -46.80 -45.19 13.80
CA GLY A 21 -47.42 -45.87 14.93
C GLY A 21 -46.70 -45.60 16.25
N ILE A 22 -45.37 -45.67 16.26
CA ILE A 22 -44.55 -45.32 17.43
C ILE A 22 -44.69 -43.83 17.76
N SER A 23 -44.71 -42.93 16.76
CA SER A 23 -44.82 -41.48 16.98
C SER A 23 -46.17 -41.03 17.54
N THR A 24 -47.20 -41.88 17.53
CA THR A 24 -48.52 -41.56 18.14
C THR A 24 -48.61 -41.88 19.63
N LEU A 25 -47.53 -42.39 20.23
CA LEU A 25 -47.44 -42.57 21.68
C LEU A 25 -47.51 -41.22 22.40
N ASP A 26 -47.99 -41.22 23.64
CA ASP A 26 -48.02 -40.00 24.44
C ASP A 26 -46.60 -39.60 24.89
N HIS A 27 -46.23 -38.34 24.66
CA HIS A 27 -44.93 -37.75 25.00
C HIS A 27 -44.54 -37.91 26.49
N THR A 28 -45.53 -37.96 27.39
CA THR A 28 -45.31 -38.15 28.85
C THR A 28 -44.61 -39.48 29.18
N VAL A 29 -44.71 -40.46 28.28
CA VAL A 29 -44.06 -41.77 28.40
C VAL A 29 -42.53 -41.64 28.31
N LEU A 30 -42.02 -40.62 27.60
CA LEU A 30 -40.59 -40.42 27.36
C LEU A 30 -39.87 -39.60 28.44
N LEU A 31 -40.62 -38.81 29.22
CA LEU A 31 -40.07 -37.89 30.23
C LEU A 31 -39.67 -38.57 31.55
N ASN A 32 -40.23 -39.75 31.84
CA ASN A 32 -40.05 -40.48 33.10
C ASN A 32 -38.99 -41.60 32.98
N SER A 33 -39.01 -42.58 33.89
CA SER A 33 -38.07 -43.73 33.88
C SER A 33 -38.11 -44.58 32.61
N ASN A 34 -39.03 -44.34 31.67
CA ASN A 34 -39.30 -45.17 30.50
C ASN A 34 -38.69 -44.64 29.19
N TYR A 35 -37.69 -43.75 29.27
CA TYR A 35 -36.98 -43.18 28.12
C TYR A 35 -36.43 -44.23 27.13
N TYR A 36 -36.24 -45.49 27.55
CA TYR A 36 -35.84 -46.61 26.69
C TYR A 36 -36.88 -47.01 25.64
N ILE A 37 -38.13 -46.55 25.74
CA ILE A 37 -39.19 -46.85 24.75
C ILE A 37 -38.86 -46.27 23.37
N VAL A 38 -38.03 -45.22 23.31
CA VAL A 38 -37.44 -44.72 22.05
C VAL A 38 -36.71 -45.83 21.28
N GLY A 39 -36.17 -46.83 21.98
CA GLY A 39 -35.53 -48.00 21.38
C GLY A 39 -36.45 -48.82 20.46
N LEU A 40 -37.77 -48.63 20.48
CA LEU A 40 -38.69 -49.26 19.51
C LEU A 40 -38.35 -48.88 18.06
N TYR A 41 -37.74 -47.71 17.81
CA TYR A 41 -37.25 -47.32 16.48
C TYR A 41 -36.12 -48.22 15.96
N LEU A 42 -35.48 -49.04 16.82
CA LEU A 42 -34.57 -50.10 16.35
C LEU A 42 -35.29 -51.13 15.49
N LEU A 43 -36.60 -51.35 15.62
CA LEU A 43 -37.34 -52.30 14.80
C LEU A 43 -37.34 -51.91 13.31
N PRO A 44 -37.84 -50.73 12.90
CA PRO A 44 -37.77 -50.31 11.50
C PRO A 44 -36.32 -50.15 11.01
N ILE A 45 -35.41 -49.68 11.84
CA ILE A 45 -33.99 -49.52 11.47
C ILE A 45 -33.31 -50.87 11.24
N SER A 46 -33.52 -51.86 12.11
CA SER A 46 -32.95 -53.20 11.96
C SER A 46 -33.48 -53.90 10.71
N LEU A 47 -34.75 -53.69 10.36
CA LEU A 47 -35.34 -54.22 9.14
C LEU A 47 -34.70 -53.59 7.89
N LEU A 48 -34.40 -52.29 7.93
CA LEU A 48 -33.66 -51.60 6.87
C LEU A 48 -32.21 -52.12 6.74
N ILE A 49 -31.50 -52.27 7.87
CA ILE A 49 -30.13 -52.82 7.87
C ILE A 49 -30.12 -54.26 7.34
N TYR A 50 -31.11 -55.08 7.72
CA TYR A 50 -31.26 -56.44 7.24
C TYR A 50 -31.48 -56.49 5.72
N GLU A 51 -32.27 -55.57 5.17
CA GLU A 51 -32.48 -55.48 3.73
C GLU A 51 -31.18 -55.13 2.99
N VAL A 52 -30.41 -54.15 3.50
CA VAL A 52 -29.07 -53.81 2.98
C VAL A 52 -28.14 -55.02 3.04
N TYR A 53 -28.15 -55.76 4.15
CA TYR A 53 -27.34 -56.96 4.31
C TYR A 53 -27.73 -58.07 3.31
N ARG A 54 -28.99 -58.16 2.88
CA ARG A 54 -29.43 -59.18 1.92
C ARG A 54 -29.19 -58.81 0.45
N MET A 55 -28.73 -57.61 0.15
CA MET A 55 -28.43 -57.23 -1.22
C MET A 55 -27.19 -57.95 -1.76
N ASP A 56 -27.29 -58.40 -3.01
CA ASP A 56 -26.19 -59.04 -3.73
C ASP A 56 -25.14 -58.03 -4.23
N VAL A 57 -25.57 -56.79 -4.56
CA VAL A 57 -24.70 -55.70 -5.05
C VAL A 57 -25.03 -54.42 -4.29
N ILE A 58 -24.01 -53.79 -3.68
CA ILE A 58 -24.19 -52.54 -2.92
C ILE A 58 -23.73 -51.36 -3.78
N SER A 59 -24.64 -50.84 -4.59
CA SER A 59 -24.41 -49.66 -5.43
C SER A 59 -24.49 -48.34 -4.64
N SER A 60 -23.84 -47.27 -5.14
CA SER A 60 -23.99 -45.91 -4.57
C SER A 60 -25.46 -45.46 -4.49
N GLN A 61 -26.29 -45.85 -5.48
CA GLN A 61 -27.73 -45.54 -5.50
C GLN A 61 -28.49 -46.26 -4.39
N SER A 62 -28.17 -47.52 -4.13
CA SER A 62 -28.81 -48.29 -3.05
C SER A 62 -28.47 -47.72 -1.66
N ARG A 63 -27.25 -47.22 -1.46
CA ARG A 63 -26.84 -46.54 -0.21
C ARG A 63 -27.56 -45.20 -0.03
N ALA A 64 -27.68 -44.41 -1.09
CA ALA A 64 -28.44 -43.17 -1.07
C ALA A 64 -29.91 -43.40 -0.71
N LEU A 65 -30.53 -44.42 -1.33
CA LEU A 65 -31.93 -44.76 -1.06
C LEU A 65 -32.13 -45.32 0.35
N GLY A 66 -31.18 -46.12 0.86
CA GLY A 66 -31.18 -46.56 2.26
C GLY A 66 -31.10 -45.39 3.24
N THR A 67 -30.29 -44.39 2.94
CA THR A 67 -30.21 -43.15 3.74
C THR A 67 -31.52 -42.37 3.69
N PHE A 68 -32.17 -42.30 2.52
CA PHE A 68 -33.47 -41.64 2.39
C PHE A 68 -34.57 -42.36 3.19
N MET A 69 -34.57 -43.69 3.22
CA MET A 69 -35.49 -44.45 4.08
C MET A 69 -35.22 -44.21 5.56
N LEU A 70 -33.95 -44.08 5.96
CA LEU A 70 -33.57 -43.71 7.32
C LEU A 70 -34.07 -42.30 7.68
N LEU A 71 -33.97 -41.34 6.76
CA LEU A 71 -34.54 -40.00 6.92
C LEU A 71 -36.06 -40.01 7.08
N ILE A 72 -36.78 -40.86 6.35
CA ILE A 72 -38.22 -41.03 6.51
C ILE A 72 -38.55 -41.53 7.91
N ILE A 73 -37.82 -42.54 8.41
CA ILE A 73 -38.00 -43.07 9.77
C ILE A 73 -37.72 -41.98 10.81
N ALA A 74 -36.61 -41.24 10.66
CA ALA A 74 -36.24 -40.15 11.55
C ALA A 74 -37.29 -39.02 11.54
N GLY A 75 -37.68 -38.55 10.36
CA GLY A 75 -38.70 -37.51 10.19
C GLY A 75 -40.06 -37.91 10.75
N ALA A 76 -40.46 -39.18 10.59
CA ALA A 76 -41.68 -39.71 11.18
C ALA A 76 -41.63 -39.78 12.72
N SER A 77 -40.43 -39.83 13.32
CA SER A 77 -40.26 -39.83 14.79
C SER A 77 -40.16 -38.44 15.42
N MET A 78 -39.92 -37.40 14.61
CA MET A 78 -39.74 -36.02 15.10
C MET A 78 -40.92 -35.48 15.91
N PRO A 79 -42.20 -35.67 15.53
CA PRO A 79 -43.31 -35.09 16.29
C PRO A 79 -43.30 -35.51 17.76
N LEU A 80 -43.15 -36.81 18.03
CA LEU A 80 -43.07 -37.34 19.39
C LEU A 80 -41.86 -36.79 20.16
N MET A 81 -40.69 -36.73 19.50
CA MET A 81 -39.47 -36.28 20.15
C MET A 81 -39.48 -34.79 20.46
N VAL A 82 -40.02 -33.97 19.56
CA VAL A 82 -40.16 -32.52 19.73
C VAL A 82 -41.17 -32.21 20.85
N ASP A 83 -42.32 -32.88 20.88
CA ASP A 83 -43.31 -32.71 21.95
C ASP A 83 -42.74 -33.13 23.32
N ALA A 84 -42.03 -34.26 23.37
CA ALA A 84 -41.36 -34.71 24.59
C ALA A 84 -40.25 -33.75 25.03
N ARG A 85 -39.50 -33.15 24.09
CA ARG A 85 -38.47 -32.16 24.38
C ARG A 85 -39.07 -30.86 24.91
N MET A 86 -40.11 -30.32 24.27
CA MET A 86 -40.74 -29.06 24.69
C MET A 86 -41.39 -29.14 26.08
N ALA A 87 -41.91 -30.31 26.44
CA ALA A 87 -42.47 -30.55 27.76
C ALA A 87 -41.40 -30.78 28.85
N HIS A 88 -40.14 -30.99 28.47
CA HIS A 88 -39.02 -31.20 29.37
C HIS A 88 -38.45 -29.85 29.85
N THR A 89 -38.44 -29.62 31.16
CA THR A 89 -38.08 -28.32 31.75
C THR A 89 -36.91 -28.40 32.74
N GLY A 90 -35.95 -29.31 32.52
CA GLY A 90 -34.83 -29.54 33.44
C GLY A 90 -33.58 -30.17 32.80
N GLU A 91 -32.84 -30.96 33.60
CA GLU A 91 -31.57 -31.67 33.32
C GLU A 91 -31.44 -32.32 31.93
N LEU A 92 -30.27 -32.88 31.62
CA LEU A 92 -29.97 -33.58 30.35
C LEU A 92 -31.12 -34.47 29.81
N PHE A 93 -31.53 -34.24 28.55
CA PHE A 93 -32.62 -34.97 27.89
C PHE A 93 -32.21 -36.40 27.48
N LYS A 94 -32.36 -37.36 28.41
CA LYS A 94 -31.93 -38.77 28.24
C LYS A 94 -32.59 -39.51 27.08
N ALA A 95 -33.87 -39.24 26.80
CA ALA A 95 -34.57 -39.85 25.67
C ALA A 95 -33.96 -39.41 24.32
N GLY A 96 -33.53 -38.15 24.20
CA GLY A 96 -32.83 -37.64 23.03
C GLY A 96 -31.47 -38.32 22.80
N ILE A 97 -30.72 -38.61 23.86
CA ILE A 97 -29.46 -39.38 23.76
C ILE A 97 -29.70 -40.78 23.20
N VAL A 98 -30.74 -41.48 23.69
CA VAL A 98 -31.09 -42.82 23.18
C VAL A 98 -31.54 -42.74 21.72
N TRP A 99 -32.32 -41.71 21.36
CA TRP A 99 -32.74 -41.48 19.98
C TRP A 99 -31.53 -41.29 19.06
N ASP A 100 -30.62 -40.38 19.40
CA ASP A 100 -29.42 -40.09 18.61
C ASP A 100 -28.53 -41.34 18.47
N LEU A 101 -28.35 -42.12 19.53
CA LEU A 101 -27.61 -43.39 19.49
C LEU A 101 -28.26 -44.40 18.53
N VAL A 102 -29.58 -44.52 18.55
CA VAL A 102 -30.32 -45.43 17.68
C VAL A 102 -30.15 -45.07 16.20
N PHE A 103 -30.21 -43.77 15.86
CA PHE A 103 -30.02 -43.31 14.48
C PHE A 103 -28.55 -43.31 14.04
N LEU A 104 -27.61 -43.14 14.97
CA LEU A 104 -26.17 -43.27 14.70
C LEU A 104 -25.73 -44.72 14.46
N LEU A 105 -26.40 -45.69 15.10
CA LEU A 105 -26.13 -47.12 14.90
C LEU A 105 -26.37 -47.55 13.44
N ALA A 106 -27.32 -46.94 12.73
CA ALA A 106 -27.67 -47.38 11.38
C ALA A 106 -26.55 -47.12 10.36
N PRO A 107 -25.98 -45.91 10.22
CA PRO A 107 -24.82 -45.67 9.37
C PRO A 107 -23.58 -46.50 9.78
N VAL A 108 -23.33 -46.66 11.09
CA VAL A 108 -22.20 -47.44 11.60
C VAL A 108 -22.33 -48.94 11.26
N ALA A 109 -23.52 -49.50 11.43
CA ALA A 109 -23.80 -50.89 11.09
C ALA A 109 -23.63 -51.13 9.57
N VAL A 110 -24.18 -50.25 8.74
CA VAL A 110 -24.05 -50.32 7.28
C VAL A 110 -22.58 -50.19 6.86
N HIS A 111 -21.84 -49.24 7.43
CA HIS A 111 -20.41 -49.09 7.16
C HIS A 111 -19.62 -50.36 7.52
N THR A 112 -19.90 -50.98 8.66
CA THR A 112 -19.26 -52.23 9.09
C THR A 112 -19.55 -53.38 8.11
N ILE A 113 -20.78 -53.47 7.60
CA ILE A 113 -21.17 -54.47 6.59
C ILE A 113 -20.40 -54.27 5.29
N ILE A 114 -20.31 -53.01 4.81
CA ILE A 114 -19.61 -52.65 3.58
C ILE A 114 -18.11 -52.97 3.70
N THR A 115 -17.47 -52.58 4.80
CA THR A 115 -16.03 -52.80 5.00
C THR A 115 -15.66 -54.29 5.07
N LYS A 116 -16.55 -55.16 5.56
CA LYS A 116 -16.33 -56.61 5.59
C LYS A 116 -16.53 -57.30 4.24
N ARG A 117 -17.42 -56.78 3.38
CA ARG A 117 -17.75 -57.40 2.08
C ARG A 117 -16.87 -56.90 0.93
N GLY A 118 -16.35 -55.68 1.04
CA GLY A 118 -15.72 -54.97 -0.08
C GLY A 118 -16.74 -54.13 -0.86
N LEU A 119 -16.26 -53.08 -1.52
CA LEU A 119 -17.08 -52.19 -2.34
C LEU A 119 -17.08 -52.69 -3.79
N ASP A 120 -18.27 -52.78 -4.39
CA ASP A 120 -18.43 -53.09 -5.81
C ASP A 120 -18.02 -51.87 -6.65
N THR A 121 -16.77 -51.84 -7.11
CA THR A 121 -16.16 -50.69 -7.80
C THR A 121 -16.85 -50.32 -9.10
N ASP A 122 -17.52 -51.29 -9.75
CA ASP A 122 -18.13 -51.13 -11.07
C ASP A 122 -19.47 -50.38 -11.05
N VAL A 123 -20.04 -50.13 -9.85
CA VAL A 123 -21.35 -49.48 -9.67
C VAL A 123 -21.27 -48.22 -8.80
N LEU A 124 -20.06 -47.66 -8.67
CA LEU A 124 -19.83 -46.40 -7.97
C LEU A 124 -20.35 -45.22 -8.80
N ASN A 125 -21.17 -44.39 -8.17
CA ASN A 125 -21.66 -43.15 -8.75
C ASN A 125 -21.50 -42.01 -7.76
N ARG A 126 -20.67 -41.04 -8.15
CA ARG A 126 -20.32 -39.88 -7.35
C ARG A 126 -21.53 -39.01 -6.97
N SER A 127 -22.52 -38.84 -7.85
CA SER A 127 -23.70 -38.03 -7.53
C SER A 127 -24.60 -38.73 -6.52
N ALA A 128 -24.75 -40.07 -6.63
CA ALA A 128 -25.48 -40.85 -5.65
C ALA A 128 -24.80 -40.84 -4.28
N ASP A 129 -23.46 -40.87 -4.24
CA ASP A 129 -22.71 -40.76 -2.99
C ASP A 129 -22.83 -39.37 -2.35
N GLN A 130 -22.88 -38.29 -3.16
CA GLN A 130 -23.20 -36.94 -2.66
C GLN A 130 -24.60 -36.86 -2.07
N VAL A 131 -25.60 -37.48 -2.70
CA VAL A 131 -26.98 -37.53 -2.17
C VAL A 131 -27.03 -38.33 -0.87
N MET A 132 -26.33 -39.46 -0.79
CA MET A 132 -26.21 -40.26 0.44
C MET A 132 -25.63 -39.42 1.59
N LEU A 133 -24.46 -38.80 1.36
CA LEU A 133 -23.79 -38.01 2.39
C LEU A 133 -24.60 -36.75 2.77
N GLY A 134 -25.26 -36.10 1.81
CA GLY A 134 -26.20 -35.01 2.08
C GLY A 134 -27.40 -35.47 2.91
N GLY A 135 -27.91 -36.68 2.66
CA GLY A 135 -28.96 -37.28 3.48
C GLY A 135 -28.52 -37.57 4.91
N LEU A 136 -27.28 -38.02 5.12
CA LEU A 136 -26.71 -38.19 6.45
C LEU A 136 -26.52 -36.86 7.19
N LEU A 137 -26.18 -35.79 6.46
CA LEU A 137 -26.08 -34.46 7.01
C LEU A 137 -27.45 -33.94 7.49
N ILE A 138 -28.50 -34.11 6.68
CA ILE A 138 -29.88 -33.78 7.06
C ILE A 138 -30.33 -34.62 8.26
N LEU A 139 -29.95 -35.90 8.32
CA LEU A 139 -30.23 -36.74 9.48
C LEU A 139 -29.58 -36.18 10.75
N GLY A 140 -28.34 -35.69 10.64
CA GLY A 140 -27.66 -34.96 11.70
C GLY A 140 -28.43 -33.74 12.19
N MET A 141 -29.10 -33.01 11.30
CA MET A 141 -29.89 -31.82 11.67
C MET A 141 -31.11 -32.13 12.56
N PHE A 142 -31.54 -33.39 12.64
CA PHE A 142 -32.64 -33.83 13.52
C PHE A 142 -32.18 -34.19 14.94
N ASP A 143 -30.96 -33.83 15.33
CA ASP A 143 -30.36 -34.09 16.63
C ASP A 143 -31.30 -33.79 17.81
N GLN A 144 -31.37 -34.74 18.74
CA GLN A 144 -32.21 -34.65 19.95
C GLN A 144 -31.44 -34.56 21.26
N SER A 145 -30.16 -34.94 21.27
CA SER A 145 -29.36 -34.96 22.50
C SER A 145 -28.63 -33.65 22.81
N GLY A 146 -28.59 -32.71 21.85
CA GLY A 146 -27.76 -31.51 21.95
C GLY A 146 -26.37 -31.70 21.38
N GLY A 147 -26.23 -32.36 20.22
CA GLY A 147 -25.02 -32.36 19.40
C GLY A 147 -24.36 -33.72 19.18
N LEU A 148 -24.82 -34.81 19.81
CA LEU A 148 -24.22 -36.12 19.58
C LEU A 148 -24.40 -36.58 18.13
N LEU A 149 -25.62 -36.53 17.58
CA LEU A 149 -25.89 -36.95 16.22
C LEU A 149 -25.40 -35.90 15.22
N PHE A 150 -25.64 -34.61 15.49
CA PHE A 150 -25.26 -33.53 14.58
C PHE A 150 -23.74 -33.46 14.37
N LEU A 151 -22.95 -33.35 15.45
CA LEU A 151 -21.50 -33.18 15.32
C LEU A 151 -20.82 -34.43 14.75
N THR A 152 -21.31 -35.62 15.10
CA THR A 152 -20.76 -36.87 14.55
C THR A 152 -21.08 -37.05 13.07
N MET A 153 -22.32 -36.76 12.63
CA MET A 153 -22.67 -36.82 11.21
C MET A 153 -21.97 -35.71 10.42
N TYR A 154 -21.90 -34.49 10.95
CA TYR A 154 -21.19 -33.38 10.32
C TYR A 154 -19.71 -33.72 10.13
N GLY A 155 -19.03 -34.21 11.17
CA GLY A 155 -17.63 -34.62 11.10
C GLY A 155 -17.40 -35.79 10.14
N LEU A 156 -18.26 -36.80 10.16
CA LEU A 156 -18.18 -37.95 9.25
C LEU A 156 -18.37 -37.52 7.79
N VAL A 157 -19.38 -36.69 7.52
CA VAL A 157 -19.68 -36.17 6.20
C VAL A 157 -18.56 -35.26 5.72
N GLY A 158 -18.05 -34.35 6.56
CA GLY A 158 -16.91 -33.48 6.25
C GLY A 158 -15.65 -34.28 5.92
N TYR A 159 -15.30 -35.26 6.75
CA TYR A 159 -14.13 -36.12 6.53
C TYR A 159 -14.25 -36.94 5.23
N THR A 160 -15.40 -37.55 4.98
CA THR A 160 -15.61 -38.36 3.77
C THR A 160 -15.70 -37.50 2.51
N ALA A 161 -16.36 -36.34 2.59
CA ALA A 161 -16.43 -35.38 1.49
C ALA A 161 -15.04 -34.87 1.13
N PHE A 162 -14.19 -34.59 2.12
CA PHE A 162 -12.78 -34.26 1.90
C PHE A 162 -12.01 -35.45 1.30
N LYS A 163 -11.98 -36.60 1.96
CA LYS A 163 -11.20 -37.77 1.50
C LYS A 163 -11.49 -38.18 0.05
N TYR A 164 -12.75 -38.11 -0.37
CA TYR A 164 -13.20 -38.50 -1.71
C TYR A 164 -13.47 -37.28 -2.64
N ARG A 165 -13.01 -36.09 -2.27
CA ARG A 165 -13.10 -34.83 -3.05
C ARG A 165 -14.53 -34.48 -3.49
N HIS A 166 -15.56 -34.73 -2.70
CA HIS A 166 -16.95 -34.32 -2.98
C HIS A 166 -17.15 -32.82 -2.72
N HIS A 167 -16.76 -31.99 -3.70
CA HIS A 167 -16.75 -30.53 -3.58
C HIS A 167 -18.15 -29.91 -3.34
N VAL A 168 -19.19 -30.37 -4.05
CA VAL A 168 -20.56 -29.83 -3.89
C VAL A 168 -21.02 -29.92 -2.44
N LEU A 169 -20.81 -31.08 -1.83
CA LEU A 169 -21.24 -31.31 -0.46
C LEU A 169 -20.40 -30.52 0.54
N SER A 170 -19.09 -30.42 0.30
CA SER A 170 -18.19 -29.63 1.14
C SER A 170 -18.61 -28.15 1.17
N CYS A 171 -19.08 -27.61 0.02
CA CYS A 171 -19.59 -26.24 -0.08
C CYS A 171 -20.98 -26.04 0.55
N ILE A 172 -21.82 -27.07 0.59
CA ILE A 172 -23.19 -27.00 1.14
C ILE A 172 -23.20 -27.32 2.64
N ALA A 173 -22.18 -28.02 3.15
CA ALA A 173 -22.11 -28.45 4.55
C ALA A 173 -22.39 -27.34 5.58
N PRO A 174 -21.92 -26.09 5.42
CA PRO A 174 -22.22 -25.00 6.36
C PRO A 174 -23.72 -24.69 6.55
N ILE A 175 -24.57 -25.02 5.56
CA ILE A 175 -26.02 -24.82 5.64
C ILE A 175 -26.65 -25.70 6.72
N ALA A 176 -26.02 -26.82 7.08
CA ALA A 176 -26.53 -27.70 8.14
C ALA A 176 -26.61 -27.02 9.51
N PHE A 177 -25.80 -25.97 9.74
CA PHE A 177 -25.83 -25.18 10.97
C PHE A 177 -27.05 -24.26 11.11
N ILE A 178 -27.96 -24.24 10.14
CA ILE A 178 -29.30 -23.65 10.34
C ILE A 178 -30.06 -24.40 11.46
N SER A 179 -29.73 -25.68 11.69
CA SER A 179 -30.30 -26.42 12.81
C SER A 179 -29.63 -25.98 14.11
N ASP A 180 -30.41 -25.34 14.99
CA ASP A 180 -29.96 -24.88 16.30
C ASP A 180 -30.24 -25.90 17.43
N TYR A 181 -30.90 -27.02 17.10
CA TYR A 181 -31.28 -28.05 18.07
C TYR A 181 -30.13 -28.62 18.89
N TRP A 182 -28.89 -28.51 18.41
CA TRP A 182 -27.72 -29.05 19.07
C TRP A 182 -27.10 -28.11 20.11
N LEU A 183 -27.45 -26.81 20.10
CA LEU A 183 -26.93 -25.80 21.04
C LEU A 183 -27.93 -25.41 22.14
N GLU A 184 -29.13 -25.97 22.14
CA GLU A 184 -30.15 -25.69 23.15
C GLU A 184 -29.68 -26.02 24.58
N ASN A 185 -30.19 -25.26 25.55
CA ASN A 185 -29.77 -25.24 26.96
C ASN A 185 -29.84 -26.59 27.71
N HIS A 186 -30.65 -27.54 27.23
CA HIS A 186 -30.82 -28.88 27.80
C HIS A 186 -29.93 -29.96 27.13
N GLY A 187 -29.07 -29.53 26.20
CA GLY A 187 -28.24 -30.39 25.34
C GLY A 187 -26.86 -30.75 25.90
N LEU A 188 -26.27 -31.82 25.37
CA LEU A 188 -24.91 -32.26 25.70
C LEU A 188 -23.85 -31.17 25.39
N ALA A 189 -23.90 -30.56 24.21
CA ALA A 189 -22.94 -29.55 23.80
C ALA A 189 -23.03 -28.31 24.69
N TYR A 190 -24.23 -27.83 25.02
CA TYR A 190 -24.42 -26.74 25.98
C TYR A 190 -23.76 -27.07 27.33
N SER A 191 -24.02 -28.26 27.89
CA SER A 191 -23.41 -28.67 29.15
C SER A 191 -21.88 -28.77 29.10
N LEU A 192 -21.30 -29.14 27.95
CA LEU A 192 -19.85 -29.18 27.76
C LEU A 192 -19.26 -27.77 27.66
N LEU A 193 -19.93 -26.88 26.92
CA LEU A 193 -19.52 -25.50 26.75
C LEU A 193 -19.62 -24.71 28.06
N ASP A 194 -20.67 -24.94 28.84
CA ASP A 194 -20.90 -24.31 30.16
C ASP A 194 -19.79 -24.61 31.19
N ASN A 195 -19.13 -25.75 31.04
CA ASN A 195 -17.97 -26.08 31.86
C ASN A 195 -16.66 -25.42 31.39
N VAL A 196 -16.60 -24.89 30.17
CA VAL A 196 -15.36 -24.39 29.53
C VAL A 196 -15.36 -22.88 29.34
N LEU A 197 -16.50 -22.31 28.93
CA LEU A 197 -16.66 -20.90 28.61
C LEU A 197 -17.21 -20.13 29.82
N SER A 198 -16.78 -18.88 29.98
CA SER A 198 -17.27 -17.99 31.04
C SER A 198 -18.65 -17.41 30.75
N ASP A 199 -19.02 -17.28 29.49
CA ASP A 199 -20.35 -16.83 29.04
C ASP A 199 -20.78 -17.65 27.82
N VAL A 200 -21.63 -18.65 28.08
CA VAL A 200 -22.06 -19.62 27.07
C VAL A 200 -23.22 -19.10 26.25
N ASN A 201 -24.09 -18.29 26.88
CA ASN A 201 -25.24 -17.74 26.21
C ASN A 201 -24.78 -16.73 25.14
N GLY A 202 -23.80 -15.87 25.46
CA GLY A 202 -23.19 -14.97 24.48
C GLY A 202 -22.51 -15.71 23.31
N ALA A 203 -21.80 -16.80 23.57
CA ALA A 203 -21.08 -17.56 22.55
C ALA A 203 -21.99 -18.39 21.62
N ILE A 204 -23.21 -18.71 22.08
CA ILE A 204 -24.21 -19.50 21.35
C ILE A 204 -25.22 -18.60 20.63
N ASP A 205 -25.41 -17.36 21.07
CA ASP A 205 -26.28 -16.42 20.40
C ASP A 205 -25.84 -16.19 18.94
N THR A 206 -26.81 -16.19 18.04
CA THR A 206 -26.56 -15.99 16.60
C THR A 206 -26.13 -14.55 16.34
N THR A 207 -24.93 -14.37 15.79
CA THR A 207 -24.38 -13.04 15.48
C THR A 207 -24.60 -12.69 14.02
N ILE A 208 -24.17 -13.56 13.09
CA ILE A 208 -24.21 -13.32 11.64
C ILE A 208 -24.87 -14.48 10.92
N LEU A 209 -25.88 -14.17 10.10
CA LEU A 209 -26.74 -15.17 9.46
C LEU A 209 -27.40 -16.09 10.51
N TRP A 210 -26.93 -17.34 10.60
CA TRP A 210 -27.31 -18.34 11.61
C TRP A 210 -26.06 -18.86 12.35
N PHE A 211 -24.92 -18.18 12.21
CA PHE A 211 -23.70 -18.53 12.91
C PHE A 211 -23.61 -17.78 14.24
N SER A 212 -23.43 -18.54 15.31
CA SER A 212 -22.86 -18.10 16.58
C SER A 212 -21.33 -18.18 16.57
N GLU A 213 -20.66 -17.68 17.61
CA GLU A 213 -19.19 -17.77 17.73
C GLU A 213 -18.73 -19.25 17.65
N VAL A 214 -19.43 -20.16 18.34
CA VAL A 214 -19.09 -21.59 18.35
C VAL A 214 -19.24 -22.20 16.96
N THR A 215 -20.36 -21.94 16.28
CA THR A 215 -20.61 -22.49 14.93
C THR A 215 -19.67 -21.87 13.89
N GLY A 216 -19.35 -20.58 14.03
CA GLY A 216 -18.41 -19.84 13.20
C GLY A 216 -17.00 -20.41 13.32
N ILE A 217 -16.56 -20.80 14.52
CA ILE A 217 -15.29 -21.50 14.72
C ILE A 217 -15.27 -22.85 13.98
N ILE A 218 -16.33 -23.65 14.09
CA ILE A 218 -16.39 -24.98 13.44
C ILE A 218 -16.41 -24.86 11.92
N VAL A 219 -17.28 -23.98 11.38
CA VAL A 219 -17.37 -23.73 9.94
C VAL A 219 -16.10 -23.10 9.41
N GLY A 220 -15.53 -22.13 10.12
CA GLY A 220 -14.27 -21.48 9.79
C GLY A 220 -13.13 -22.49 9.67
N MET A 221 -12.97 -23.39 10.64
CA MET A 221 -11.98 -24.46 10.57
C MET A 221 -12.22 -25.43 9.40
N HIS A 222 -13.47 -25.84 9.17
CA HIS A 222 -13.80 -26.74 8.07
C HIS A 222 -13.52 -26.08 6.70
N MET A 223 -13.92 -24.82 6.51
CA MET A 223 -13.67 -24.10 5.26
C MET A 223 -12.17 -23.81 5.07
N MET A 224 -11.45 -23.47 6.13
CA MET A 224 -10.00 -23.27 6.08
C MET A 224 -9.26 -24.53 5.63
N LEU A 225 -9.71 -25.70 6.06
CA LEU A 225 -9.16 -26.99 5.62
C LEU A 225 -9.40 -27.21 4.11
N ILE A 226 -10.59 -26.89 3.59
CA ILE A 226 -10.89 -26.98 2.15
C ILE A 226 -10.05 -25.97 1.35
N LEU A 227 -9.96 -24.73 1.83
CA LEU A 227 -9.16 -23.67 1.20
C LEU A 227 -7.68 -24.03 1.15
N SER A 228 -7.14 -24.58 2.24
CA SER A 228 -5.75 -25.05 2.30
C SER A 228 -5.49 -26.15 1.26
N ALA A 229 -6.43 -27.09 1.11
CA ALA A 229 -6.32 -28.13 0.09
C ALA A 229 -6.48 -27.57 -1.35
N SER A 230 -7.36 -26.59 -1.57
CA SER A 230 -7.50 -25.89 -2.86
C SER A 230 -6.22 -25.15 -3.24
N LEU A 231 -5.60 -24.46 -2.28
CA LEU A 231 -4.32 -23.79 -2.46
C LEU A 231 -3.18 -24.78 -2.74
N PHE A 232 -3.17 -25.93 -2.08
CA PHE A 232 -2.21 -26.99 -2.36
C PHE A 232 -2.37 -27.55 -3.77
N ASP A 233 -3.61 -27.85 -4.20
CA ASP A 233 -3.90 -28.33 -5.56
C ASP A 233 -3.47 -27.31 -6.64
N LEU A 234 -3.70 -26.01 -6.39
CA LEU A 234 -3.24 -24.94 -7.26
C LEU A 234 -1.72 -24.91 -7.37
N ARG A 235 -1.02 -25.03 -6.24
CA ARG A 235 0.44 -25.03 -6.19
C ARG A 235 1.04 -26.20 -6.94
N SER A 236 0.51 -27.42 -6.74
CA SER A 236 1.00 -28.61 -7.45
C SER A 236 0.77 -28.50 -8.97
N ASN A 237 -0.34 -27.90 -9.39
CA ASN A 237 -0.60 -27.64 -10.80
C ASN A 237 0.43 -26.65 -11.38
N VAL A 238 0.72 -25.56 -10.67
CA VAL A 238 1.68 -24.53 -11.13
C VAL A 238 3.14 -25.01 -11.10
N LYS A 239 3.53 -25.82 -10.09
CA LYS A 239 4.93 -26.19 -9.85
C LYS A 239 5.34 -27.54 -10.44
N ASN A 240 4.44 -28.52 -10.43
CA ASN A 240 4.75 -29.89 -10.85
C ASN A 240 4.10 -30.26 -12.20
N ASP A 241 3.37 -29.32 -12.85
CA ASP A 241 2.51 -29.59 -14.01
C ASP A 241 1.56 -30.78 -13.79
N GLU A 242 1.18 -31.04 -12.53
CA GLU A 242 0.28 -32.12 -12.17
C GLU A 242 -1.17 -31.72 -12.45
N ILE A 243 -1.78 -32.34 -13.46
CA ILE A 243 -3.21 -32.20 -13.73
C ILE A 243 -3.98 -33.00 -12.68
N ILE A 244 -4.45 -32.32 -11.63
CA ILE A 244 -5.30 -32.93 -10.61
C ILE A 244 -6.70 -33.11 -11.17
N GLU A 245 -7.15 -34.37 -11.24
CA GLU A 245 -8.54 -34.68 -11.52
C GLU A 245 -9.44 -34.11 -10.41
N ASN A 246 -10.26 -33.12 -10.78
CA ASN A 246 -11.21 -32.46 -9.90
C ASN A 246 -10.55 -31.75 -8.68
N PRO A 247 -10.05 -30.50 -8.88
CA PRO A 247 -9.48 -29.69 -7.81
C PRO A 247 -10.55 -29.20 -6.83
N TYR A 248 -10.13 -28.86 -5.61
CA TYR A 248 -11.04 -28.24 -4.64
C TYR A 248 -11.48 -26.83 -5.08
N PRO A 249 -12.77 -26.48 -4.88
CA PRO A 249 -13.26 -25.14 -5.19
C PRO A 249 -12.68 -24.14 -4.19
N TRP A 250 -12.39 -22.93 -4.67
CA TRP A 250 -11.85 -21.86 -3.83
C TRP A 250 -12.91 -20.80 -3.48
N ALA A 251 -13.72 -20.36 -4.46
CA ALA A 251 -14.56 -19.18 -4.31
C ALA A 251 -15.66 -19.32 -3.25
N ILE A 252 -16.44 -20.42 -3.30
CA ILE A 252 -17.54 -20.64 -2.34
C ILE A 252 -17.00 -20.85 -0.91
N PRO A 253 -15.95 -21.67 -0.68
CA PRO A 253 -15.38 -21.79 0.66
C PRO A 253 -14.81 -20.47 1.22
N VAL A 254 -14.27 -19.56 0.40
CA VAL A 254 -13.84 -18.23 0.88
C VAL A 254 -15.03 -17.44 1.42
N VAL A 255 -16.16 -17.42 0.71
CA VAL A 255 -17.36 -16.71 1.16
C VAL A 255 -17.84 -17.26 2.49
N TRP A 256 -17.91 -18.58 2.64
CA TRP A 256 -18.30 -19.21 3.90
C TRP A 256 -17.29 -18.95 5.01
N PHE A 257 -15.99 -18.99 4.71
CA PHE A 257 -14.94 -18.68 5.66
C PHE A 257 -15.04 -17.24 6.18
N LEU A 258 -15.34 -16.27 5.31
CA LEU A 258 -15.50 -14.88 5.70
C LEU A 258 -16.73 -14.69 6.60
N PHE A 259 -17.90 -15.27 6.27
CA PHE A 259 -19.07 -15.21 7.14
C PHE A 259 -18.83 -15.89 8.49
N ALA A 260 -18.17 -17.05 8.48
CA ALA A 260 -17.84 -17.78 9.69
C ALA A 260 -16.87 -17.00 10.58
N THR A 261 -15.86 -16.36 10.00
CA THR A 261 -14.90 -15.55 10.75
C THR A 261 -15.54 -14.27 11.26
N ALA A 262 -16.42 -13.65 10.47
CA ALA A 262 -17.19 -12.49 10.90
C ALA A 262 -18.03 -12.79 12.14
N ALA A 263 -18.58 -14.01 12.25
CA ALA A 263 -19.39 -14.43 13.40
C ALA A 263 -18.57 -14.62 14.69
N VAL A 264 -17.25 -14.81 14.56
CA VAL A 264 -16.29 -15.02 15.67
C VAL A 264 -15.61 -13.71 16.08
N LEU A 265 -15.52 -12.75 15.16
CA LEU A 265 -14.87 -11.48 15.43
C LEU A 265 -15.72 -10.61 16.35
N PRO A 266 -15.09 -9.86 17.27
CA PRO A 266 -15.81 -8.92 18.13
C PRO A 266 -16.47 -7.81 17.31
N THR A 267 -15.84 -7.36 16.22
CA THR A 267 -16.40 -6.38 15.29
C THR A 267 -16.10 -6.76 13.83
N ALA A 268 -17.05 -6.48 12.94
CA ALA A 268 -16.92 -6.78 11.51
C ALA A 268 -15.80 -5.96 10.81
N SER A 269 -15.33 -4.91 11.47
CA SER A 269 -14.26 -3.99 11.05
C SER A 269 -12.93 -4.69 10.74
N TRP A 270 -12.69 -5.87 11.33
CA TRP A 270 -11.48 -6.68 11.11
C TRP A 270 -11.54 -7.60 9.89
N LEU A 271 -12.71 -7.75 9.26
CA LEU A 271 -12.91 -8.64 8.12
C LEU A 271 -12.02 -8.30 6.90
N PRO A 272 -11.84 -7.01 6.52
CA PRO A 272 -10.92 -6.64 5.45
C PRO A 272 -9.48 -7.13 5.69
N LEU A 273 -9.00 -7.07 6.94
CA LEU A 273 -7.65 -7.52 7.29
C LEU A 273 -7.46 -9.01 7.00
N ILE A 274 -8.42 -9.84 7.42
CA ILE A 274 -8.39 -11.29 7.15
C ILE A 274 -8.44 -11.57 5.65
N ALA A 275 -9.26 -10.84 4.90
CA ALA A 275 -9.36 -10.98 3.45
C ALA A 275 -8.04 -10.62 2.75
N VAL A 276 -7.38 -9.53 3.16
CA VAL A 276 -6.08 -9.11 2.62
C VAL A 276 -4.98 -10.11 2.97
N LEU A 277 -4.90 -10.57 4.21
CA LEU A 277 -3.93 -11.59 4.63
C LEU A 277 -4.12 -12.89 3.83
N PHE A 278 -5.36 -13.33 3.64
CA PHE A 278 -5.66 -14.47 2.77
C PHE A 278 -5.25 -14.20 1.31
N GLY A 279 -5.50 -12.99 0.80
CA GLY A 279 -5.08 -12.54 -0.52
C GLY A 279 -3.56 -12.63 -0.72
N ILE A 280 -2.78 -12.19 0.26
CA ILE A 280 -1.30 -12.24 0.25
C ILE A 280 -0.82 -13.70 0.20
N VAL A 281 -1.35 -14.55 1.09
CA VAL A 281 -1.00 -15.98 1.12
C VAL A 281 -1.39 -16.67 -0.20
N ASN A 282 -2.57 -16.37 -0.75
CA ASN A 282 -3.03 -16.93 -2.01
C ASN A 282 -2.18 -16.46 -3.21
N SER A 283 -1.81 -15.17 -3.26
CA SER A 283 -0.90 -14.61 -4.27
C SER A 283 0.47 -15.29 -4.22
N TRP A 284 1.04 -15.45 -3.02
CA TRP A 284 2.31 -16.17 -2.83
C TRP A 284 2.25 -17.64 -3.24
N ILE A 285 1.17 -18.35 -2.95
CA ILE A 285 1.02 -19.77 -3.31
C ILE A 285 0.84 -19.95 -4.82
N ARG A 286 0.13 -19.03 -5.49
CA ARG A 286 -0.05 -19.04 -6.95
C ARG A 286 1.22 -18.65 -7.72
N GLY A 287 2.19 -18.03 -7.04
CA GLY A 287 3.41 -17.51 -7.67
C GLY A 287 3.19 -16.20 -8.43
N ASP A 288 2.02 -15.58 -8.31
CA ASP A 288 1.75 -14.26 -8.89
C ASP A 288 2.05 -13.18 -7.86
N LEU A 289 3.29 -12.69 -7.86
CA LEU A 289 3.77 -11.70 -6.90
C LEU A 289 3.36 -10.26 -7.25
N THR A 290 2.73 -10.04 -8.41
CA THR A 290 2.39 -8.69 -8.90
C THR A 290 1.38 -7.98 -8.00
N LEU A 291 0.52 -8.75 -7.32
CA LEU A 291 -0.52 -8.24 -6.43
C LEU A 291 -0.03 -7.90 -5.02
N ILE A 292 1.15 -8.40 -4.60
CA ILE A 292 1.62 -8.24 -3.21
C ILE A 292 1.81 -6.77 -2.82
N PRO A 293 2.38 -5.88 -3.65
CA PRO A 293 2.49 -4.45 -3.32
C PRO A 293 1.13 -3.79 -3.09
N LEU A 294 0.17 -4.05 -3.99
CA LEU A 294 -1.20 -3.52 -3.86
C LEU A 294 -1.89 -4.04 -2.60
N LEU A 295 -1.74 -5.34 -2.31
CA LEU A 295 -2.27 -5.95 -1.10
C LEU A 295 -1.59 -5.41 0.17
N SER A 296 -0.32 -5.02 0.08
CA SER A 296 0.40 -4.38 1.18
C SER A 296 -0.15 -2.98 1.47
N VAL A 297 -0.54 -2.22 0.45
CA VAL A 297 -1.26 -0.96 0.66
C VAL A 297 -2.65 -1.22 1.24
N ALA A 298 -3.38 -2.22 0.74
CA ALA A 298 -4.67 -2.62 1.29
C ALA A 298 -4.57 -3.09 2.75
N LEU A 299 -3.42 -3.65 3.17
CA LEU A 299 -3.13 -4.03 4.55
C LEU A 299 -3.14 -2.81 5.47
N ILE A 300 -2.54 -1.69 5.05
CA ILE A 300 -2.53 -0.42 5.79
C ILE A 300 -3.97 0.04 6.04
N PHE A 301 -4.78 0.11 4.99
CA PHE A 301 -6.19 0.50 5.11
C PHE A 301 -7.01 -0.49 5.94
N SER A 302 -6.69 -1.78 5.87
CA SER A 302 -7.40 -2.80 6.65
C SER A 302 -7.15 -2.67 8.15
N PHE A 303 -5.92 -2.38 8.58
CA PHE A 303 -5.65 -2.05 9.97
C PHE A 303 -6.34 -0.76 10.39
N PHE A 304 -6.32 0.26 9.52
CA PHE A 304 -6.99 1.52 9.78
C PHE A 304 -8.49 1.34 10.02
N ILE A 305 -9.17 0.55 9.18
CA ILE A 305 -10.59 0.20 9.36
C ILE A 305 -10.80 -0.62 10.64
N GLY A 306 -9.90 -1.56 10.95
CA GLY A 306 -9.99 -2.40 12.15
C GLY A 306 -9.88 -1.61 13.45
N PHE A 307 -8.84 -0.76 13.57
CA PHE A 307 -8.59 0.05 14.76
C PHE A 307 -9.58 1.22 14.92
N SER A 308 -10.12 1.75 13.83
CA SER A 308 -11.17 2.80 13.86
C SER A 308 -12.59 2.28 14.10
N ASP A 309 -12.71 0.97 14.36
CA ASP A 309 -13.97 0.24 14.44
C ASP A 309 -14.94 0.58 13.29
N GLY A 310 -14.46 0.42 12.06
CA GLY A 310 -15.27 0.65 10.87
C GLY A 310 -15.38 2.11 10.47
N LEU A 311 -14.30 2.90 10.69
CA LEU A 311 -14.20 4.31 10.34
C LEU A 311 -15.06 5.25 11.21
N ASN A 312 -15.41 4.81 12.42
CA ASN A 312 -16.23 5.60 13.34
C ASN A 312 -15.37 6.55 14.22
N ASP A 313 -14.14 6.16 14.54
CA ASP A 313 -13.20 6.96 15.33
C ASP A 313 -11.90 7.22 14.56
N PHE A 314 -11.59 8.50 14.34
CA PHE A 314 -10.36 8.92 13.66
C PHE A 314 -9.48 9.70 14.64
N ASN A 315 -8.46 9.01 15.14
CA ASN A 315 -7.45 9.58 16.03
C ASN A 315 -6.05 9.38 15.43
N GLY A 316 -5.14 10.30 15.71
CA GLY A 316 -3.72 10.18 15.36
C GLY A 316 -3.08 8.91 15.94
N ALA A 317 -3.53 8.45 17.11
CA ALA A 317 -3.10 7.16 17.68
C ALA A 317 -3.50 5.96 16.80
N ILE A 318 -4.75 5.94 16.31
CA ILE A 318 -5.27 4.88 15.42
C ILE A 318 -4.46 4.85 14.11
N PHE A 319 -4.17 6.02 13.55
CA PHE A 319 -3.31 6.13 12.37
C PHE A 319 -1.92 5.56 12.65
N GLY A 320 -1.28 5.96 13.74
CA GLY A 320 0.04 5.48 14.13
C GLY A 320 0.09 3.97 14.38
N GLU A 321 -0.93 3.40 15.02
CA GLU A 321 -1.01 1.96 15.31
C GLU A 321 -1.19 1.16 14.02
N SER A 322 -2.04 1.66 13.12
CA SER A 322 -2.26 1.06 11.81
C SER A 322 -0.99 1.04 10.98
N MET A 323 -0.25 2.15 10.97
CA MET A 323 1.03 2.29 10.29
C MET A 323 2.11 1.38 10.89
N LEU A 324 2.17 1.23 12.21
CA LEU A 324 3.11 0.33 12.88
C LEU A 324 2.86 -1.14 12.50
N TRP A 325 1.64 -1.63 12.70
CA TRP A 325 1.32 -3.04 12.51
C TRP A 325 1.38 -3.46 11.04
N SER A 326 0.92 -2.58 10.14
CA SER A 326 1.11 -2.80 8.71
C SER A 326 2.59 -2.80 8.33
N GLY A 327 3.37 -1.84 8.82
CA GLY A 327 4.80 -1.75 8.55
C GLY A 327 5.60 -2.97 9.01
N ILE A 328 5.28 -3.54 10.18
CA ILE A 328 5.89 -4.79 10.67
C ILE A 328 5.60 -5.96 9.73
N LEU A 329 4.35 -6.11 9.27
CA LEU A 329 3.99 -7.20 8.37
C LEU A 329 4.59 -7.03 6.97
N ILE A 330 4.58 -5.81 6.44
CA ILE A 330 5.20 -5.51 5.14
C ILE A 330 6.72 -5.68 5.21
N PHE A 331 7.36 -5.33 6.33
CA PHE A 331 8.76 -5.64 6.59
C PHE A 331 9.02 -7.16 6.57
N GLY A 332 8.12 -7.96 7.15
CA GLY A 332 8.16 -9.42 7.07
C GLY A 332 8.07 -9.95 5.63
N LEU A 333 7.23 -9.33 4.79
CA LEU A 333 7.14 -9.66 3.36
C LEU A 333 8.41 -9.28 2.61
N TRP A 334 8.96 -8.10 2.87
CA TRP A 334 10.24 -7.67 2.29
C TRP A 334 11.38 -8.63 2.66
N LEU A 335 11.49 -9.02 3.94
CA LEU A 335 12.50 -10.00 4.38
C LEU A 335 12.31 -11.36 3.70
N SER A 336 11.05 -11.74 3.44
CA SER A 336 10.71 -12.98 2.74
C SER A 336 11.09 -12.92 1.25
N GLU A 337 10.98 -11.76 0.60
CA GLU A 337 11.50 -11.54 -0.76
C GLU A 337 13.03 -11.61 -0.78
N GLN A 338 13.70 -10.93 0.14
CA GLN A 338 15.16 -10.89 0.22
C GLN A 338 15.77 -12.29 0.42
N ARG A 339 15.08 -13.17 1.16
CA ARG A 339 15.48 -14.58 1.36
C ARG A 339 15.05 -15.52 0.23
N GLY A 340 14.35 -15.01 -0.79
CA GLY A 340 13.82 -15.80 -1.90
C GLY A 340 12.62 -16.69 -1.54
N ILE A 341 12.03 -16.52 -0.35
CA ILE A 341 10.86 -17.31 0.10
C ILE A 341 9.64 -16.97 -0.75
N LEU A 342 9.43 -15.69 -1.06
CA LEU A 342 8.32 -15.26 -1.93
C LEU A 342 8.46 -15.82 -3.36
N ARG A 343 9.70 -15.98 -3.85
CA ARG A 343 9.99 -16.56 -5.16
C ARG A 343 9.94 -18.09 -5.22
N MET A 344 9.80 -18.79 -4.10
CA MET A 344 9.85 -20.26 -4.05
C MET A 344 8.74 -20.97 -4.85
N ASN A 345 7.64 -20.25 -5.13
CA ASN A 345 6.47 -20.76 -5.86
C ASN A 345 6.28 -20.13 -7.25
N VAL A 346 7.22 -19.30 -7.72
CA VAL A 346 7.17 -18.70 -9.06
C VAL A 346 7.68 -19.72 -10.06
N SER A 347 6.97 -19.94 -11.18
CA SER A 347 7.45 -20.84 -12.24
C SER A 347 8.53 -20.17 -13.08
N GLU A 348 9.54 -20.93 -13.52
CA GLU A 348 10.69 -20.40 -14.30
C GLU A 348 10.26 -19.75 -15.63
N ASP A 349 9.14 -20.22 -16.20
CA ASP A 349 8.55 -19.69 -17.45
C ASP A 349 7.50 -18.61 -17.22
N SER A 350 7.15 -18.28 -15.97
CA SER A 350 6.25 -17.16 -15.71
C SER A 350 6.97 -15.87 -16.07
N LYS A 351 6.52 -15.25 -17.15
CA LYS A 351 6.71 -13.83 -17.37
C LYS A 351 5.97 -13.13 -16.23
N THR A 352 6.61 -12.99 -15.07
CA THR A 352 6.21 -11.98 -14.10
C THR A 352 6.08 -10.71 -14.91
N ALA A 353 4.85 -10.20 -15.04
CA ALA A 353 4.58 -8.96 -15.77
C ALA A 353 5.66 -7.96 -15.37
N GLU A 354 6.39 -7.42 -16.36
CA GLU A 354 7.51 -6.51 -16.13
C GLU A 354 7.03 -5.42 -15.16
N MET A 355 7.40 -5.56 -13.88
CA MET A 355 7.09 -4.54 -12.90
C MET A 355 8.12 -3.44 -13.11
N ASP A 356 7.67 -2.20 -13.29
CA ASP A 356 8.54 -1.04 -13.51
C ASP A 356 9.61 -0.90 -12.41
N LEU A 357 9.26 -1.32 -11.18
CA LEU A 357 10.16 -1.39 -10.04
C LEU A 357 10.25 -2.81 -9.50
N PRO A 358 11.43 -3.27 -9.05
CA PRO A 358 11.58 -4.59 -8.46
C PRO A 358 10.75 -4.70 -7.18
N LEU A 359 10.10 -5.86 -6.98
CA LEU A 359 9.24 -6.15 -5.82
C LEU A 359 9.94 -5.84 -4.49
N GLU A 360 11.23 -6.18 -4.38
CA GLU A 360 12.03 -5.86 -3.20
C GLU A 360 12.01 -4.36 -2.89
N ALA A 361 12.22 -3.49 -3.88
CA ALA A 361 12.25 -2.05 -3.69
C ALA A 361 10.87 -1.51 -3.28
N GLN A 362 9.79 -2.01 -3.87
CA GLN A 362 8.43 -1.59 -3.54
C GLN A 362 8.06 -1.94 -2.10
N LEU A 363 8.28 -3.20 -1.68
CA LEU A 363 7.99 -3.65 -0.32
C LEU A 363 8.88 -2.95 0.72
N ARG A 364 10.14 -2.75 0.37
CA ARG A 364 11.10 -2.02 1.19
C ARG A 364 10.64 -0.58 1.44
N PHE A 365 10.31 0.14 0.37
CA PHE A 365 9.85 1.53 0.46
C PHE A 365 8.57 1.61 1.30
N LEU A 366 7.61 0.74 1.04
CA LEU A 366 6.33 0.74 1.75
C LEU A 366 6.49 0.38 3.23
N ALA A 367 7.34 -0.60 3.57
CA ALA A 367 7.67 -0.93 4.97
C ALA A 367 8.35 0.24 5.68
N MET A 368 9.31 0.89 5.02
CA MET A 368 10.00 2.05 5.59
C MET A 368 9.03 3.21 5.82
N ALA A 369 8.22 3.56 4.82
CA ALA A 369 7.27 4.65 4.89
C ALA A 369 6.21 4.42 5.99
N SER A 370 5.63 3.23 6.06
CA SER A 370 4.65 2.89 7.11
C SER A 370 5.26 2.93 8.52
N LEU A 371 6.46 2.37 8.72
CA LEU A 371 7.12 2.44 10.02
C LEU A 371 7.54 3.88 10.40
N LEU A 372 7.89 4.74 9.43
CA LEU A 372 8.17 6.15 9.70
C LEU A 372 6.91 6.94 10.07
N LEU A 373 5.77 6.60 9.49
CA LEU A 373 4.49 7.26 9.77
C LEU A 373 3.81 6.75 11.05
N SER A 374 4.45 5.85 11.82
CA SER A 374 3.90 5.33 13.08
C SER A 374 4.11 6.32 14.26
N PHE A 375 3.52 7.51 14.15
CA PHE A 375 3.65 8.56 15.15
C PHE A 375 3.00 8.19 16.49
N ASN A 376 3.64 8.56 17.59
CA ASN A 376 3.12 8.49 18.97
C ASN A 376 2.66 7.10 19.44
N VAL A 377 3.19 6.01 18.86
CA VAL A 377 2.82 4.64 19.23
C VAL A 377 3.99 3.88 19.85
N PHE A 378 3.75 3.24 21.00
CA PHE A 378 4.72 2.44 21.75
C PHE A 378 6.09 3.12 21.93
N GLY A 379 6.11 4.43 22.25
CA GLY A 379 7.37 5.17 22.38
C GLY A 379 8.14 5.26 21.07
N GLY A 380 7.43 5.44 19.94
CA GLY A 380 8.01 5.66 18.61
C GLY A 380 8.91 4.56 18.06
N ILE A 381 8.79 3.34 18.57
CA ILE A 381 9.66 2.21 18.21
C ILE A 381 9.70 1.92 16.71
N GLY A 382 8.58 2.12 16.00
CA GLY A 382 8.51 1.96 14.56
C GLY A 382 9.36 2.99 13.82
N MET A 383 9.27 4.26 14.24
CA MET A 383 10.03 5.34 13.65
C MET A 383 11.53 5.22 13.96
N ILE A 384 11.91 4.82 15.18
CA ILE A 384 13.31 4.50 15.52
C ILE A 384 13.84 3.37 14.62
N ALA A 385 13.09 2.27 14.50
CA ALA A 385 13.52 1.13 13.71
C ALA A 385 13.70 1.50 12.23
N ALA A 386 12.76 2.27 11.67
CA ALA A 386 12.82 2.75 10.30
C ALA A 386 13.94 3.75 10.08
N SER A 387 14.11 4.72 10.99
CA SER A 387 15.21 5.68 10.96
C SER A 387 16.57 4.99 11.02
N ALA A 388 16.76 4.04 11.93
CA ALA A 388 17.99 3.25 12.02
C ALA A 388 18.22 2.41 10.75
N TRP A 389 17.17 1.82 10.20
CA TRP A 389 17.25 1.04 8.97
C TRP A 389 17.57 1.90 7.75
N ALA A 390 16.96 3.07 7.61
CA ALA A 390 17.23 4.04 6.55
C ALA A 390 18.67 4.56 6.63
N THR A 391 19.16 4.83 7.84
CA THR A 391 20.55 5.22 8.11
C THR A 391 21.51 4.11 7.72
N GLN A 392 21.25 2.88 8.14
CA GLN A 392 22.08 1.75 7.78
C GLN A 392 22.12 1.57 6.26
N ASP A 393 20.98 1.71 5.57
CA ASP A 393 20.93 1.57 4.12
C ASP A 393 21.68 2.67 3.37
N ALA A 394 21.47 3.91 3.81
CA ALA A 394 22.18 5.08 3.31
C ALA A 394 23.70 4.85 3.31
N PHE A 395 24.26 4.39 4.43
CA PHE A 395 25.70 4.20 4.57
C PHE A 395 26.23 2.85 4.05
N GLN A 396 25.49 1.75 4.13
CA GLN A 396 26.01 0.43 3.70
C GLN A 396 25.76 0.14 2.24
N LYS A 397 24.62 0.57 1.68
CA LYS A 397 24.28 0.34 0.27
C LYS A 397 24.58 1.54 -0.62
N GLY A 398 24.97 2.68 -0.06
CA GLY A 398 25.27 3.88 -0.83
C GLY A 398 24.02 4.48 -1.49
N ASN A 399 22.84 4.28 -0.91
CA ASN A 399 21.60 4.73 -1.50
C ASN A 399 21.52 6.27 -1.46
N LYS A 400 21.76 6.89 -2.62
CA LYS A 400 21.83 8.34 -2.83
C LYS A 400 20.62 9.06 -2.24
N ILE A 401 19.41 8.59 -2.53
CA ILE A 401 18.17 9.25 -2.10
C ILE A 401 18.00 9.19 -0.57
N SER A 402 18.33 8.08 0.08
CA SER A 402 18.11 7.91 1.53
C SER A 402 18.94 8.89 2.37
N ILE A 403 20.14 9.25 1.91
CA ILE A 403 21.03 10.19 2.60
C ILE A 403 20.45 11.60 2.64
N LEU A 404 19.77 12.01 1.57
CA LEU A 404 19.17 13.34 1.46
C LEU A 404 18.05 13.55 2.49
N PHE A 405 17.37 12.48 2.89
CA PHE A 405 16.26 12.53 3.85
C PHE A 405 16.67 12.24 5.30
N LEU A 406 17.93 11.89 5.60
CA LEU A 406 18.36 11.59 6.98
C LEU A 406 18.04 12.70 8.00
N PRO A 407 18.28 14.00 7.72
CA PRO A 407 17.93 15.07 8.66
C PRO A 407 16.45 15.08 9.02
N LEU A 408 15.59 14.85 8.03
CA LEU A 408 14.14 14.75 8.21
C LEU A 408 13.78 13.54 9.08
N LEU A 409 14.37 12.39 8.78
CA LEU A 409 14.10 11.15 9.52
C LEU A 409 14.53 11.26 10.97
N HIS A 410 15.76 11.72 11.24
CA HIS A 410 16.30 11.86 12.59
C HIS A 410 15.57 12.95 13.38
N GLY A 411 15.30 14.10 12.76
CA GLY A 411 14.55 15.18 13.39
C GLY A 411 13.15 14.76 13.81
N LEU A 412 12.40 14.11 12.91
CA LEU A 412 11.06 13.59 13.22
C LEU A 412 11.10 12.50 14.29
N THR A 413 12.09 11.59 14.24
CA THR A 413 12.26 10.53 15.24
C THR A 413 12.50 11.12 16.62
N VAL A 414 13.46 12.03 16.76
CA VAL A 414 13.74 12.70 18.04
C VAL A 414 12.52 13.46 18.54
N GLY A 415 11.79 14.16 17.66
CA GLY A 415 10.57 14.88 18.04
C GLY A 415 9.48 13.95 18.56
N ASN A 416 9.27 12.82 17.90
CA ASN A 416 8.30 11.81 18.29
C ASN A 416 8.65 11.17 19.65
N GLU A 417 9.91 10.84 19.89
CA GLU A 417 10.37 10.28 21.17
C GLU A 417 10.18 11.26 22.33
N LEU A 418 10.63 12.50 22.14
CA LEU A 418 10.53 13.54 23.16
C LEU A 418 9.08 13.90 23.47
N SER A 419 8.20 13.83 22.46
CA SER A 419 6.76 14.00 22.64
C SER A 419 6.14 12.82 23.41
N THR A 420 6.51 11.58 23.07
CA THR A 420 5.86 10.39 23.64
C THR A 420 6.24 10.16 25.11
N PHE A 421 7.48 10.47 25.50
CA PHE A 421 7.93 10.25 26.87
C PHE A 421 7.70 11.43 27.81
N ASP A 422 7.22 12.58 27.30
CA ASP A 422 6.96 13.81 28.06
C ASP A 422 8.11 14.20 29.02
N VAL A 423 9.36 13.97 28.58
CA VAL A 423 10.55 14.12 29.44
C VAL A 423 10.98 15.59 29.56
N LEU A 424 10.63 16.41 28.57
CA LEU A 424 11.13 17.77 28.40
C LEU A 424 9.98 18.75 28.13
N ASP A 425 10.15 19.97 28.64
CA ASP A 425 9.29 21.10 28.32
C ASP A 425 9.24 21.34 26.79
N GLU A 426 8.11 21.86 26.31
CA GLU A 426 7.83 22.04 24.88
C GLU A 426 8.90 22.90 24.18
N SER A 427 9.37 23.94 24.87
CA SER A 427 10.47 24.79 24.40
C SER A 427 11.78 24.01 24.18
N MET A 428 12.17 23.16 25.13
CA MET A 428 13.40 22.37 25.07
C MET A 428 13.30 21.25 24.01
N ARG A 429 12.11 20.66 23.84
CA ARG A 429 11.83 19.69 22.78
C ARG A 429 12.03 20.32 21.40
N SER A 430 11.43 21.48 21.17
CA SER A 430 11.56 22.22 19.91
C SER A 430 13.02 22.55 19.60
N ILE A 431 13.77 23.05 20.59
CA ILE A 431 15.21 23.32 20.45
C ILE A 431 16.00 22.08 20.06
N LEU A 432 15.77 20.94 20.71
CA LEU A 432 16.53 19.71 20.43
C LEU A 432 16.25 19.16 19.04
N VAL A 433 14.97 19.09 18.65
CA VAL A 433 14.58 18.65 17.31
C VAL A 433 15.18 19.57 16.25
N GLY A 434 15.01 20.89 16.41
CA GLY A 434 15.56 21.87 15.49
C GLY A 434 17.09 21.84 15.43
N SER A 435 17.77 21.52 16.54
CA SER A 435 19.22 21.33 16.58
C SER A 435 19.68 20.13 15.74
N VAL A 436 18.95 19.01 15.76
CA VAL A 436 19.26 17.83 14.92
C VAL A 436 19.16 18.20 13.45
N PHE A 437 18.05 18.82 13.04
CA PHE A 437 17.86 19.34 11.69
C PHE A 437 18.98 20.29 11.26
N PHE A 438 19.37 21.23 12.14
CA PHE A 438 20.42 22.19 11.85
C PHE A 438 21.80 21.54 11.71
N ILE A 439 22.18 20.65 12.64
CA ILE A 439 23.50 19.99 12.63
C ILE A 439 23.64 19.09 11.40
N GLU A 440 22.62 18.28 11.11
CA GLU A 440 22.67 17.36 9.97
C GLU A 440 22.54 18.10 8.63
N GLY A 441 21.69 19.13 8.56
CA GLY A 441 21.62 20.02 7.41
C GLY A 441 22.96 20.72 7.14
N ALA A 442 23.59 21.28 8.17
CA ALA A 442 24.92 21.88 8.07
C ALA A 442 25.98 20.87 7.63
N ALA A 443 25.92 19.63 8.12
CA ALA A 443 26.82 18.56 7.69
C ALA A 443 26.66 18.28 6.18
N LEU A 444 25.43 18.14 5.68
CA LEU A 444 25.17 17.96 4.24
C LEU A 444 25.68 19.14 3.41
N ILE A 445 25.51 20.38 3.87
CA ILE A 445 26.06 21.57 3.20
C ILE A 445 27.60 21.47 3.13
N VAL A 446 28.27 21.16 4.24
CA VAL A 446 29.74 21.05 4.29
C VAL A 446 30.24 19.92 3.40
N TYR A 447 29.57 18.77 3.40
CA TYR A 447 29.91 17.65 2.52
C TYR A 447 29.69 18.02 1.05
N SER A 448 28.58 18.69 0.71
CA SER A 448 28.32 19.15 -0.66
C SER A 448 29.39 20.13 -1.18
N SER A 449 30.02 20.89 -0.29
CA SER A 449 31.13 21.79 -0.65
C SER A 449 32.49 21.09 -0.74
N LYS A 450 32.60 19.83 -0.32
CA LYS A 450 33.82 19.00 -0.43
C LYS A 450 33.62 17.92 -1.48
N THR A 451 33.48 18.34 -2.74
CA THR A 451 33.25 17.49 -3.91
C THR A 451 34.25 16.32 -3.99
N ASP A 452 35.53 16.61 -3.80
CA ASP A 452 36.62 15.61 -3.92
C ASP A 452 36.44 14.44 -2.95
N LEU A 453 35.96 14.72 -1.73
CA LEU A 453 35.79 13.73 -0.68
C LEU A 453 34.58 12.82 -0.92
N ILE A 454 33.53 13.34 -1.57
CA ILE A 454 32.35 12.56 -1.97
C ILE A 454 32.67 11.72 -3.21
N TYR A 455 33.37 12.29 -4.19
CA TYR A 455 33.73 11.62 -5.43
C TYR A 455 34.64 10.41 -5.16
N ASP A 456 35.66 10.58 -4.33
CA ASP A 456 36.60 9.52 -3.94
C ASP A 456 36.05 8.54 -2.88
N SER A 457 34.82 8.76 -2.41
CA SER A 457 34.26 7.92 -1.36
C SER A 457 33.94 6.52 -1.89
N LYS A 458 34.26 5.50 -1.09
CA LYS A 458 33.86 4.11 -1.38
C LYS A 458 32.36 3.84 -1.12
N LEU A 459 31.65 4.85 -0.63
CA LEU A 459 30.24 4.78 -0.27
C LEU A 459 29.34 4.87 -1.50
N PHE A 460 29.77 5.56 -2.55
CA PHE A 460 28.95 5.78 -3.74
C PHE A 460 29.64 5.26 -5.00
N SER A 461 28.84 4.75 -5.92
CA SER A 461 29.24 4.49 -7.30
C SER A 461 28.53 5.48 -8.23
N TRP A 462 29.27 6.03 -9.18
CA TRP A 462 28.78 7.01 -10.16
C TRP A 462 28.77 6.36 -11.54
N GLU A 463 27.65 6.46 -12.26
CA GLU A 463 27.60 5.98 -13.66
C GLU A 463 28.27 6.99 -14.61
N ASN A 464 28.07 8.29 -14.32
CA ASN A 464 28.66 9.40 -15.05
C ASN A 464 28.95 10.59 -14.11
N ASP A 465 29.74 11.56 -14.58
CA ASP A 465 30.05 12.77 -13.80
C ASP A 465 28.81 13.67 -13.61
N GLU A 466 27.85 13.62 -14.53
CA GLU A 466 26.60 14.39 -14.44
C GLU A 466 25.74 13.95 -13.24
N GLU A 467 25.56 12.65 -13.03
CA GLU A 467 24.86 12.10 -11.86
C GLU A 467 25.54 12.49 -10.55
N PHE A 468 26.87 12.51 -10.53
CA PHE A 468 27.64 12.99 -9.38
C PHE A 468 27.35 14.45 -9.07
N PHE A 469 27.44 15.34 -10.07
CA PHE A 469 27.18 16.76 -9.86
C PHE A 469 25.73 17.03 -9.44
N SER A 470 24.74 16.36 -10.06
CA SER A 470 23.34 16.46 -9.64
C SER A 470 23.14 16.00 -8.19
N PHE A 471 23.77 14.91 -7.78
CA PHE A 471 23.67 14.42 -6.40
C PHE A 471 24.28 15.39 -5.38
N VAL A 472 25.45 15.96 -5.67
CA VAL A 472 26.09 16.97 -4.82
C VAL A 472 25.21 18.22 -4.70
N GLU A 473 24.57 18.63 -5.79
CA GLU A 473 23.60 19.73 -5.78
C GLU A 473 22.38 19.42 -4.91
N TYR A 474 21.78 18.24 -5.06
CA TYR A 474 20.66 17.79 -4.22
C TYR A 474 21.05 17.69 -2.74
N MET A 475 22.27 17.25 -2.44
CA MET A 475 22.79 17.22 -1.07
C MET A 475 22.91 18.62 -0.47
N GLY A 476 23.46 19.57 -1.24
CA GLY A 476 23.53 20.96 -0.83
C GLY A 476 22.14 21.57 -0.60
N PHE A 477 21.20 21.30 -1.49
CA PHE A 477 19.83 21.80 -1.41
C PHE A 477 19.07 21.22 -0.22
N ALA A 478 19.08 19.89 -0.06
CA ALA A 478 18.48 19.20 1.08
C ALA A 478 19.10 19.66 2.41
N GLY A 479 20.40 19.90 2.44
CA GLY A 479 21.10 20.45 3.60
C GLY A 479 20.63 21.85 3.97
N VAL A 480 20.45 22.75 2.99
CA VAL A 480 19.93 24.11 3.22
C VAL A 480 18.50 24.06 3.75
N ILE A 481 17.61 23.30 3.13
CA ILE A 481 16.23 23.15 3.60
C ILE A 481 16.21 22.63 5.03
N SER A 482 16.96 21.55 5.31
CA SER A 482 17.02 20.96 6.65
C SER A 482 17.55 21.94 7.69
N ALA A 483 18.59 22.72 7.36
CA ALA A 483 19.15 23.71 8.27
C ALA A 483 18.17 24.86 8.56
N LEU A 484 17.46 25.35 7.55
CA LEU A 484 16.45 26.41 7.71
C LEU A 484 15.26 25.91 8.53
N THR A 485 14.74 24.73 8.22
CA THR A 485 13.70 24.06 9.02
C THR A 485 14.14 23.90 10.47
N GLY A 486 15.40 23.52 10.70
CA GLY A 486 15.96 23.40 12.04
C GLY A 486 15.97 24.71 12.84
N VAL A 487 16.33 25.83 12.20
CA VAL A 487 16.32 27.15 12.85
C VAL A 487 14.90 27.58 13.21
N ILE A 488 13.96 27.42 12.28
CA ILE A 488 12.55 27.78 12.50
C ILE A 488 11.96 26.92 13.62
N TYR A 489 12.19 25.60 13.57
CA TYR A 489 11.66 24.67 14.57
C TYR A 489 12.31 24.85 15.95
N ALA A 490 13.62 25.12 16.02
CA ALA A 490 14.33 25.30 17.28
C ALA A 490 13.85 26.52 18.08
N LEU A 491 13.52 27.59 17.38
CA LEU A 491 13.22 28.90 17.98
C LEU A 491 11.73 29.15 18.15
N GLY A 492 10.89 28.43 17.38
CA GLY A 492 9.44 28.47 17.49
C GLY A 492 8.84 29.86 17.28
N GLU A 493 7.56 30.00 17.61
CA GLU A 493 6.83 31.27 17.45
C GLU A 493 7.35 32.36 18.40
N GLU A 494 7.80 31.99 19.62
CA GLU A 494 8.27 32.94 20.63
C GLU A 494 9.52 33.74 20.20
N GLN A 495 10.41 33.14 19.39
CA GLN A 495 11.65 33.77 18.95
C GLN A 495 11.75 33.94 17.43
N THR A 496 10.61 34.12 16.76
CA THR A 496 10.51 34.31 15.30
C THR A 496 11.48 35.38 14.75
N LYS A 497 11.66 36.49 15.48
CA LYS A 497 12.59 37.58 15.10
C LYS A 497 14.05 37.11 15.04
N LEU A 498 14.47 36.28 15.99
CA LEU A 498 15.82 35.74 16.05
C LEU A 498 16.00 34.62 15.01
N ALA A 499 14.95 33.83 14.77
CA ALA A 499 14.95 32.81 13.72
C ALA A 499 15.17 33.41 12.34
N LEU A 500 14.41 34.46 11.98
CA LEU A 500 14.57 35.18 10.71
C LEU A 500 15.96 35.81 10.56
N PHE A 501 16.53 36.35 11.65
CA PHE A 501 17.89 36.88 11.61
C PHE A 501 18.94 35.79 11.31
N ILE A 502 18.84 34.62 11.95
CA ILE A 502 19.74 33.48 11.69
C ILE A 502 19.53 32.93 10.26
N THR A 503 18.28 32.85 9.81
CA THR A 503 17.93 32.47 8.43
C THR A 503 18.56 33.41 7.42
N THR A 504 18.49 34.73 7.63
CA THR A 504 19.20 35.72 6.81
C THR A 504 20.71 35.44 6.79
N ALA A 505 21.33 35.21 7.94
CA ALA A 505 22.77 34.96 8.03
C ALA A 505 23.18 33.68 7.27
N LEU A 506 22.39 32.60 7.36
CA LEU A 506 22.60 31.36 6.62
C LEU A 506 22.47 31.56 5.11
N LEU A 507 21.44 32.30 4.66
CA LEU A 507 21.21 32.58 3.25
C LEU A 507 22.30 33.50 2.67
N THR A 508 22.80 34.46 3.44
CA THR A 508 23.97 35.26 3.05
C THR A 508 25.23 34.40 2.94
N ALA A 509 25.48 33.48 3.88
CA ALA A 509 26.59 32.54 3.78
C ALA A 509 26.47 31.65 2.53
N LEU A 510 25.26 31.16 2.23
CA LEU A 510 24.97 30.41 1.01
C LEU A 510 25.25 31.25 -0.24
N ALA A 511 24.82 32.50 -0.27
CA ALA A 511 25.08 33.43 -1.37
C ALA A 511 26.59 33.56 -1.64
N VAL A 512 27.39 33.80 -0.58
CA VAL A 512 28.85 33.91 -0.68
C VAL A 512 29.48 32.64 -1.26
N THR A 513 29.04 31.44 -0.83
CA THR A 513 29.54 30.18 -1.40
C THR A 513 29.14 29.98 -2.87
N GLY A 514 27.99 30.51 -3.30
CA GLY A 514 27.54 30.45 -4.69
C GLY A 514 28.34 31.34 -5.65
N PHE A 515 29.09 32.31 -5.12
CA PHE A 515 30.01 33.16 -5.89
C PHE A 515 31.46 32.65 -5.88
N ASP A 516 31.78 31.60 -5.12
CA ASP A 516 33.10 30.97 -5.17
C ASP A 516 33.33 30.33 -6.55
N SER A 517 34.57 30.41 -7.04
CA SER A 517 34.97 29.88 -8.36
C SER A 517 34.70 28.38 -8.46
N LYS A 518 34.87 27.64 -7.37
CA LYS A 518 34.64 26.19 -7.26
C LYS A 518 33.19 25.76 -7.45
N HIS A 519 32.23 26.61 -7.06
CA HIS A 519 30.80 26.30 -7.11
C HIS A 519 30.03 27.22 -8.06
N SER A 520 30.76 27.92 -8.93
CA SER A 520 30.21 28.95 -9.83
C SER A 520 29.21 28.41 -10.87
N HIS A 521 29.27 27.10 -11.17
CA HIS A 521 28.32 26.38 -12.02
C HIS A 521 26.95 26.17 -11.36
N VAL A 522 26.88 26.11 -10.02
CA VAL A 522 25.64 25.87 -9.26
C VAL A 522 24.86 27.18 -9.08
N ARG A 523 23.95 27.48 -10.01
CA ARG A 523 23.24 28.78 -10.07
C ARG A 523 22.27 28.99 -8.90
N TRP A 524 21.61 27.94 -8.42
CA TRP A 524 20.55 28.04 -7.39
C TRP A 524 21.06 28.59 -6.05
N ARG A 525 22.31 28.28 -5.66
CA ARG A 525 22.92 28.80 -4.41
C ARG A 525 22.98 30.32 -4.38
N ARG A 526 23.23 30.95 -5.54
CA ARG A 526 23.24 32.41 -5.67
C ARG A 526 21.84 33.00 -5.64
N ALA A 527 20.93 32.44 -6.43
CA ALA A 527 19.56 32.93 -6.48
C ALA A 527 18.91 32.84 -5.09
N LEU A 528 18.89 31.64 -4.50
CA LEU A 528 18.26 31.40 -3.21
C LEU A 528 18.96 32.15 -2.07
N GLY A 529 20.29 32.25 -2.08
CA GLY A 529 21.03 33.00 -1.06
C GLY A 529 20.82 34.52 -1.16
N VAL A 530 20.95 35.10 -2.36
CA VAL A 530 20.81 36.56 -2.57
C VAL A 530 19.38 37.00 -2.34
N TYR A 531 18.42 36.43 -3.07
CA TYR A 531 17.01 36.81 -2.95
C TYR A 531 16.43 36.40 -1.59
N GLY A 532 16.72 35.19 -1.12
CA GLY A 532 16.22 34.71 0.16
C GLY A 532 16.71 35.53 1.35
N SER A 533 17.99 35.94 1.38
CA SER A 533 18.48 36.81 2.47
C SER A 533 17.82 38.19 2.48
N MET A 534 17.52 38.75 1.30
CA MET A 534 16.79 40.01 1.15
C MET A 534 15.33 39.87 1.59
N ILE A 535 14.62 38.85 1.12
CA ILE A 535 13.24 38.56 1.50
C ILE A 535 13.14 38.34 3.02
N SER A 536 14.04 37.56 3.60
CA SER A 536 14.09 37.33 5.06
C SER A 536 14.29 38.64 5.84
N LEU A 537 15.06 39.59 5.32
CA LEU A 537 15.21 40.92 5.93
C LEU A 537 13.98 41.81 5.78
N ILE A 538 13.27 41.73 4.64
CA ILE A 538 12.01 42.44 4.43
C ILE A 538 10.95 41.93 5.42
N ILE A 539 10.84 40.61 5.57
CA ILE A 539 9.94 39.99 6.56
C ILE A 539 10.35 40.42 7.97
N LEU A 540 11.64 40.37 8.31
CA LEU A 540 12.14 40.80 9.61
C LEU A 540 11.85 42.29 9.88
N PHE A 541 11.95 43.15 8.86
CA PHE A 541 11.64 44.58 8.94
C PHE A 541 10.18 44.82 9.32
N ASN A 542 9.24 44.05 8.75
CA ASN A 542 7.81 44.18 9.02
C ASN A 542 7.39 43.66 10.41
N ILE A 543 8.17 42.74 11.00
CA ILE A 543 7.85 42.11 12.30
C ILE A 543 8.50 42.87 13.48
N ILE A 544 9.54 43.67 13.25
CA ILE A 544 10.22 44.43 14.31
C ILE A 544 9.46 45.73 14.61
N GLU A 545 8.89 45.82 15.81
CA GLU A 545 8.22 47.03 16.30
C GLU A 545 9.17 48.15 16.77
N SER A 546 10.42 47.81 17.11
CA SER A 546 11.38 48.79 17.63
C SER A 546 11.99 49.61 16.49
N THR A 547 11.79 50.93 16.52
CA THR A 547 12.29 51.87 15.50
C THR A 547 13.80 51.77 15.25
N ILE A 548 14.58 51.48 16.29
CA ILE A 548 16.05 51.34 16.19
C ILE A 548 16.42 50.05 15.45
N PHE A 549 15.82 48.92 15.83
CA PHE A 549 16.12 47.64 15.18
C PHE A 549 15.55 47.57 13.77
N GLN A 550 14.39 48.18 13.53
CA GLN A 550 13.77 48.28 12.21
C GLN A 550 14.64 49.10 11.24
N SER A 551 15.15 50.25 11.67
CA SER A 551 16.09 51.05 10.86
C SER A 551 17.44 50.36 10.65
N LEU A 552 17.93 49.60 11.64
CA LEU A 552 19.14 48.78 11.49
C LEU A 552 18.96 47.69 10.42
N THR A 553 17.77 47.08 10.34
CA THR A 553 17.44 46.09 9.30
C THR A 553 17.51 46.70 7.89
N ILE A 554 17.02 47.92 7.68
CA ILE A 554 17.15 48.64 6.40
C ILE A 554 18.63 48.86 6.05
N VAL A 555 19.44 49.32 7.02
CA VAL A 555 20.87 49.54 6.81
C VAL A 555 21.57 48.23 6.43
N LEU A 556 21.24 47.13 7.11
CA LEU A 556 21.78 45.80 6.81
C LEU A 556 21.39 45.35 5.39
N MET A 557 20.15 45.57 4.99
CA MET A 557 19.62 45.27 3.67
C MET A 557 20.36 46.04 2.58
N GLY A 558 20.58 47.35 2.77
CA GLY A 558 21.36 48.18 1.85
C GLY A 558 22.82 47.74 1.72
N LEU A 559 23.44 47.33 2.85
CA LEU A 559 24.83 46.85 2.85
C LEU A 559 24.96 45.50 2.13
N LEU A 560 24.02 44.57 2.32
CA LEU A 560 23.99 43.31 1.59
C LEU A 560 23.75 43.52 0.09
N ALA A 561 22.77 44.35 -0.29
CA ALA A 561 22.49 44.66 -1.69
C ALA A 561 23.71 45.24 -2.41
N LEU A 562 24.41 46.19 -1.76
CA LEU A 562 25.66 46.76 -2.25
C LEU A 562 26.77 45.70 -2.34
N GLY A 563 26.91 44.85 -1.33
CA GLY A 563 27.86 43.74 -1.32
C GLY A 563 27.64 42.75 -2.47
N TYR A 564 26.40 42.34 -2.70
CA TYR A 564 26.03 41.50 -3.84
C TYR A 564 26.29 42.20 -5.17
N GLY A 565 25.96 43.50 -5.27
CA GLY A 565 26.25 44.32 -6.45
C GLY A 565 27.73 44.32 -6.84
N PHE A 566 28.64 44.49 -5.86
CA PHE A 566 30.07 44.42 -6.12
C PHE A 566 30.54 43.03 -6.56
N ILE A 567 30.05 41.96 -5.93
CA ILE A 567 30.43 40.59 -6.31
C ILE A 567 29.94 40.26 -7.73
N TYR A 568 28.73 40.69 -8.10
CA TYR A 568 28.21 40.54 -9.47
C TYR A 568 29.04 41.32 -10.48
N GLN A 569 29.46 42.55 -10.16
CA GLN A 569 30.27 43.39 -11.04
C GLN A 569 31.69 42.82 -11.22
N GLN A 570 32.30 42.29 -10.15
CA GLN A 570 33.58 41.59 -10.23
C GLN A 570 33.51 40.39 -11.16
N ARG A 571 32.42 39.59 -11.08
CA ARG A 571 32.24 38.42 -11.95
C ARG A 571 32.11 38.81 -13.42
N ARG A 572 31.33 39.85 -13.75
CA ARG A 572 31.20 40.34 -15.14
C ARG A 572 32.55 40.79 -15.72
N HIS A 573 33.46 41.28 -14.88
CA HIS A 573 34.78 41.71 -15.32
C HIS A 573 35.80 40.55 -15.47
N THR A 574 35.51 39.38 -14.90
CA THR A 574 36.36 38.16 -15.01
C THR A 574 35.96 37.20 -16.13
N ILE A 575 34.77 37.37 -16.72
CA ILE A 575 34.35 36.60 -17.89
C ILE A 575 34.87 37.32 -19.13
N ASP A 576 35.90 36.75 -19.78
CA ASP A 576 36.35 37.20 -21.10
C ASP A 576 35.17 36.98 -22.07
N VAL A 577 34.75 38.02 -22.79
CA VAL A 577 33.54 38.06 -23.66
C VAL A 577 33.72 37.21 -24.93
N ARG A 578 34.59 36.19 -24.88
CA ARG A 578 34.96 35.32 -26.00
C ARG A 578 34.34 33.93 -25.95
N ASP A 579 33.77 33.50 -24.82
CA ASP A 579 33.21 32.15 -24.65
C ASP A 579 31.76 32.12 -24.13
N THR A 580 30.92 33.09 -24.51
CA THR A 580 29.47 32.95 -24.33
C THR A 580 28.77 32.98 -25.69
N GLU A 581 28.50 31.80 -26.24
CA GLU A 581 27.32 31.58 -27.08
C GLU A 581 26.06 31.80 -26.21
N GLU A 582 25.75 33.05 -25.89
CA GLU A 582 24.41 33.42 -25.44
C GLU A 582 23.94 34.57 -26.32
N VAL A 583 23.04 34.21 -27.24
CA VAL A 583 22.23 35.14 -28.02
C VAL A 583 21.44 35.98 -27.02
N HIS A 584 21.83 37.24 -26.82
CA HIS A 584 20.86 38.24 -26.41
C HIS A 584 20.06 38.60 -27.65
N GLU A 585 18.84 38.06 -27.76
CA GLU A 585 17.84 38.62 -28.65
C GLU A 585 17.56 40.04 -28.15
N LEU A 586 18.22 41.02 -28.75
CA LEU A 586 17.83 42.41 -28.66
C LEU A 586 16.44 42.49 -29.31
N ASN A 587 15.38 42.36 -28.51
CA ASN A 587 14.03 42.65 -28.96
C ASN A 587 13.98 44.12 -29.37
N THR A 588 14.08 44.34 -30.67
CA THR A 588 13.88 45.61 -31.33
C THR A 588 12.40 45.97 -31.22
N TRP A 589 12.04 46.69 -30.16
CA TRP A 589 10.93 47.62 -30.17
C TRP A 589 11.54 49.02 -30.21
N ILE A 590 11.91 49.45 -31.42
CA ILE A 590 12.09 50.87 -31.71
C ILE A 590 10.68 51.41 -31.93
N GLU A 591 10.09 51.99 -30.91
CA GLU A 591 9.00 52.94 -31.08
C GLU A 591 9.65 54.31 -31.24
N GLU A 592 9.51 54.91 -32.42
CA GLU A 592 9.91 56.29 -32.71
C GLU A 592 9.14 57.22 -31.77
N VAL A 593 9.75 57.60 -30.66
CA VAL A 593 9.30 58.75 -29.88
C VAL A 593 10.20 59.93 -30.23
N GLU A 594 9.60 60.85 -30.97
CA GLU A 594 10.14 62.12 -31.42
C GLU A 594 10.75 62.91 -30.24
N VAL A 595 12.06 63.14 -30.31
CA VAL A 595 12.80 63.94 -29.33
C VAL A 595 12.38 65.40 -29.45
N THR A 596 11.70 65.94 -28.44
CA THR A 596 11.78 67.37 -28.11
C THR A 596 12.69 67.55 -26.90
N GLN A 597 13.92 67.98 -27.18
CA GLN A 597 14.84 68.52 -26.20
C GLN A 597 14.38 69.91 -25.77
N GLU A 598 14.19 70.15 -24.48
CA GLU A 598 14.65 71.39 -23.87
C GLU A 598 15.61 71.09 -22.73
N ALA A 599 16.83 71.55 -22.96
CA ALA A 599 17.97 71.50 -22.07
C ALA A 599 17.95 72.69 -21.08
N SER A 600 18.88 72.61 -20.12
CA SER A 600 19.33 73.68 -19.22
C SER A 600 18.54 73.77 -17.91
N GLY A 601 19.12 73.67 -16.73
CA GLY A 601 20.52 73.62 -16.33
C GLY A 601 20.60 73.93 -14.83
N LEU A 602 21.53 73.25 -14.16
CA LEU A 602 22.34 73.67 -13.01
C LEU A 602 21.72 74.34 -11.75
N MET A 603 22.09 73.72 -10.63
CA MET A 603 22.44 74.29 -9.30
C MET A 603 21.36 74.56 -8.24
N ALA A 604 21.39 73.66 -7.25
CA ALA A 604 21.52 73.93 -5.81
C ALA A 604 20.98 75.27 -5.25
N LYS A 605 19.90 75.18 -4.48
CA LYS A 605 19.78 75.89 -3.20
C LYS A 605 18.81 75.15 -2.26
N ILE A 606 19.31 74.82 -1.08
CA ILE A 606 18.59 74.24 0.05
C ILE A 606 17.65 75.30 0.64
N GLU A 607 16.36 74.97 0.82
CA GLU A 607 15.54 75.49 1.92
C GLU A 607 14.27 74.63 2.12
N THR A 608 14.28 73.89 3.24
CA THR A 608 13.16 73.40 4.06
C THR A 608 11.78 73.22 3.40
N VAL A 609 11.38 71.96 3.17
CA VAL A 609 9.96 71.56 2.99
C VAL A 609 9.67 70.33 3.84
N LYS A 610 8.41 70.25 4.28
CA LYS A 610 7.84 69.54 5.42
C LYS A 610 7.90 68.01 5.30
N THR A 611 7.89 67.38 6.45
CA THR A 611 8.05 65.95 6.73
C THR A 611 6.81 65.06 6.47
N ASP A 612 5.70 65.58 5.91
CA ASP A 612 4.48 64.78 5.72
C ASP A 612 4.35 64.16 4.30
N ASP A 613 4.84 64.82 3.24
CA ASP A 613 4.54 64.38 1.86
C ASP A 613 5.42 63.20 1.36
N THR A 614 6.45 62.79 2.13
CA THR A 614 7.32 61.64 1.78
C THR A 614 6.85 60.31 2.38
N VAL A 615 5.87 60.33 3.31
CA VAL A 615 5.32 59.11 3.89
C VAL A 615 4.17 58.58 3.01
N GLU A 616 3.33 59.45 2.45
CA GLU A 616 2.23 59.06 1.56
C GLU A 616 2.73 58.48 0.21
N GLU A 617 3.75 59.08 -0.40
CA GLU A 617 4.31 58.59 -1.68
C GLU A 617 5.10 57.26 -1.54
N ILE A 618 5.62 56.98 -0.34
CA ILE A 618 6.23 55.68 0.00
C ILE A 618 5.15 54.64 0.34
N THR A 619 4.03 55.02 0.97
CA THR A 619 2.93 54.08 1.23
C THR A 619 2.20 53.68 -0.04
N GLU A 620 1.99 54.58 -1.01
CA GLU A 620 1.38 54.22 -2.30
C GLU A 620 2.29 53.29 -3.12
N GLN A 621 3.61 53.52 -3.13
CA GLN A 621 4.58 52.60 -3.77
C GLN A 621 4.71 51.25 -3.03
N ILE A 622 4.39 51.19 -1.72
CA ILE A 622 4.38 49.95 -0.93
C ILE A 622 3.09 49.15 -1.18
N GLU A 623 1.95 49.81 -1.38
CA GLU A 623 0.67 49.16 -1.69
C GLU A 623 0.71 48.55 -3.11
N GLU A 624 1.34 49.25 -4.07
CA GLU A 624 1.54 48.74 -5.44
C GLU A 624 2.51 47.52 -5.47
N VAL A 625 3.56 47.53 -4.63
CA VAL A 625 4.47 46.38 -4.47
C VAL A 625 3.84 45.23 -3.69
N ALA A 626 2.89 45.50 -2.78
CA ALA A 626 2.15 44.48 -2.05
C ALA A 626 1.15 43.75 -2.97
N GLU A 627 0.47 44.48 -3.86
CA GLU A 627 -0.39 43.89 -4.90
C GLU A 627 0.44 43.06 -5.92
N GLU A 628 1.60 43.56 -6.36
CA GLU A 628 2.52 42.76 -7.21
C GLU A 628 3.06 41.52 -6.48
N MET A 629 3.27 41.56 -5.16
CA MET A 629 3.68 40.40 -4.37
C MET A 629 2.56 39.37 -4.18
N GLU A 630 1.30 39.79 -4.19
CA GLU A 630 0.14 38.90 -4.15
C GLU A 630 -0.04 38.19 -5.51
N GLU A 631 0.16 38.90 -6.63
CA GLU A 631 0.22 38.30 -7.98
C GLU A 631 1.39 37.32 -8.15
N ILE A 632 2.58 37.64 -7.63
CA ILE A 632 3.74 36.73 -7.68
C ILE A 632 3.54 35.51 -6.77
N ALA A 633 2.79 35.64 -5.67
CA ALA A 633 2.45 34.52 -4.80
C ALA A 633 1.46 33.57 -5.49
N GLU A 634 0.46 34.10 -6.20
CA GLU A 634 -0.46 33.32 -7.03
C GLU A 634 0.27 32.64 -8.20
N GLU A 635 1.20 33.33 -8.89
CA GLU A 635 2.04 32.71 -9.93
C GLU A 635 2.97 31.62 -9.35
N MET A 636 3.52 31.80 -8.15
CA MET A 636 4.32 30.75 -7.49
C MET A 636 3.48 29.53 -7.08
N GLU A 637 2.21 29.73 -6.70
CA GLU A 637 1.28 28.65 -6.41
C GLU A 637 0.96 27.86 -7.70
N GLU A 638 0.74 28.56 -8.82
CA GLU A 638 0.53 27.97 -10.14
C GLU A 638 1.78 27.20 -10.65
N ILE A 639 2.99 27.73 -10.41
CA ILE A 639 4.26 27.04 -10.72
C ILE A 639 4.46 25.80 -9.83
N THR A 640 4.00 25.80 -8.57
CA THR A 640 4.05 24.61 -7.72
C THR A 640 3.06 23.52 -8.15
N GLU A 641 1.88 23.89 -8.61
CA GLU A 641 0.93 22.95 -9.23
C GLU A 641 1.46 22.41 -10.57
N GLU A 642 2.13 23.24 -11.37
CA GLU A 642 2.82 22.79 -12.59
C GLU A 642 4.01 21.85 -12.28
N MET A 643 4.78 22.10 -11.22
CA MET A 643 5.85 21.17 -10.79
C MET A 643 5.29 19.83 -10.29
N GLU A 644 4.12 19.83 -9.62
CA GLU A 644 3.43 18.61 -9.21
C GLU A 644 2.86 17.80 -10.40
N THR A 645 2.44 18.47 -11.47
CA THR A 645 1.96 17.83 -12.70
C THR A 645 3.12 17.33 -13.58
N ILE A 646 4.26 18.03 -13.61
CA ILE A 646 5.49 17.58 -14.29
C ILE A 646 6.09 16.34 -13.60
N ALA A 647 6.04 16.24 -12.27
CA ALA A 647 6.48 15.05 -11.52
C ALA A 647 5.62 13.79 -11.79
N LYS A 648 4.36 13.95 -12.21
CA LYS A 648 3.45 12.85 -12.58
C LYS A 648 3.57 12.42 -14.04
N ALA A 649 4.29 13.18 -14.88
CA ALA A 649 4.44 12.91 -16.32
C ALA A 649 5.90 12.69 -16.70
N ILE A 650 6.48 11.55 -16.31
CA ILE A 650 7.73 11.05 -16.88
C ILE A 650 7.39 9.90 -17.85
N PRO A 651 7.24 10.14 -19.17
CA PRO A 651 7.37 9.08 -20.15
C PRO A 651 8.85 8.84 -20.43
N VAL A 652 9.28 7.58 -20.30
CA VAL A 652 10.58 7.09 -20.74
C VAL A 652 10.84 7.52 -22.19
N PRO A 653 11.92 8.27 -22.51
CA PRO A 653 12.20 8.64 -23.88
C PRO A 653 12.66 7.41 -24.67
N LYS A 654 11.92 7.07 -25.73
CA LYS A 654 12.40 6.19 -26.80
C LYS A 654 13.62 6.84 -27.46
N PRO A 655 14.66 6.08 -27.85
CA PRO A 655 15.83 6.65 -28.51
C PRO A 655 15.42 7.22 -29.87
N VAL A 656 15.56 8.53 -30.03
CA VAL A 656 15.40 9.22 -31.32
C VAL A 656 16.66 8.94 -32.14
N LYS A 657 16.45 8.39 -33.35
CA LYS A 657 17.50 8.23 -34.36
C LYS A 657 18.21 9.56 -34.60
N ALA A 658 19.54 9.55 -34.55
CA ALA A 658 20.39 10.65 -34.97
C ALA A 658 20.00 11.11 -36.39
N LEU A 659 19.57 12.36 -36.51
CA LEU A 659 19.69 13.11 -37.76
C LEU A 659 21.14 13.54 -37.87
N GLU A 660 21.82 13.10 -38.92
CA GLU A 660 23.16 13.58 -39.29
C GLU A 660 23.11 15.12 -39.40
N LYS A 661 23.81 15.81 -38.50
CA LYS A 661 24.16 17.21 -38.68
C LYS A 661 25.25 17.26 -39.74
N ASP A 662 24.95 17.91 -40.86
CA ASP A 662 25.92 18.21 -41.91
C ASP A 662 26.90 19.26 -41.36
N GLU A 663 28.00 18.79 -40.76
CA GLU A 663 29.04 19.66 -40.21
C GLU A 663 29.78 20.33 -41.37
N GLY A 664 29.55 21.64 -41.52
CA GLY A 664 30.16 22.47 -42.56
C GLY A 664 31.67 22.61 -42.42
N PHE A 665 32.41 21.63 -42.93
CA PHE A 665 33.85 21.68 -43.15
C PHE A 665 34.16 22.04 -44.61
N ILE A 666 35.13 22.92 -44.82
CA ILE A 666 35.80 23.07 -46.11
C ILE A 666 37.25 22.63 -45.89
N GLU A 667 37.59 21.44 -46.39
CA GLU A 667 38.97 20.95 -46.36
C GLU A 667 39.86 21.83 -47.24
N THR A 668 40.95 22.35 -46.69
CA THR A 668 41.98 23.04 -47.47
C THR A 668 43.20 22.13 -47.65
N LEU A 669 43.94 22.29 -48.75
CA LEU A 669 45.10 21.44 -49.10
C LEU A 669 46.32 21.62 -48.15
N GLN A 670 46.18 22.34 -47.04
CA GLN A 670 47.18 22.44 -45.98
C GLN A 670 46.50 22.25 -44.62
N THR A 671 47.24 21.67 -43.67
CA THR A 671 46.79 21.04 -42.41
C THR A 671 46.11 21.98 -41.38
N PHE A 672 45.00 22.60 -41.75
CA PHE A 672 44.02 23.19 -40.84
C PHE A 672 42.66 23.34 -41.54
N ASP A 673 41.59 23.12 -40.79
CA ASP A 673 40.21 23.21 -41.27
C ASP A 673 39.57 24.53 -40.84
N VAL A 674 38.79 25.15 -41.73
CA VAL A 674 38.08 26.40 -41.44
C VAL A 674 36.60 26.07 -41.20
N ARG A 675 36.16 26.22 -39.95
CA ARG A 675 34.75 26.04 -39.55
C ARG A 675 33.99 27.35 -39.73
N MET A 676 32.94 27.33 -40.56
CA MET A 676 32.02 28.47 -40.69
C MET A 676 30.66 28.14 -40.05
N PRO A 677 29.97 29.13 -39.47
CA PRO A 677 28.61 28.93 -38.96
C PRO A 677 27.67 28.46 -40.09
N PRO A 678 26.78 27.49 -39.84
CA PRO A 678 25.90 26.93 -40.87
C PRO A 678 25.02 27.98 -41.56
N GLN A 679 24.62 29.02 -40.81
CA GLN A 679 23.87 30.17 -41.32
C GLN A 679 24.66 31.01 -42.34
N ALA A 680 25.97 31.20 -42.15
CA ALA A 680 26.81 31.91 -43.11
C ALA A 680 26.95 31.14 -44.43
N ILE A 681 27.03 29.81 -44.35
CA ILE A 681 27.08 28.93 -45.53
C ILE A 681 25.75 28.98 -46.30
N GLU A 682 24.61 28.91 -45.60
CA GLU A 682 23.29 29.06 -46.23
C GLU A 682 23.12 30.44 -46.89
N GLN A 683 23.59 31.50 -46.24
CA GLN A 683 23.54 32.86 -46.77
C GLN A 683 24.44 33.04 -48.01
N ILE A 684 25.62 32.43 -48.04
CA ILE A 684 26.50 32.40 -49.22
C ILE A 684 25.84 31.60 -50.36
N LYS A 685 25.32 30.40 -50.09
CA LYS A 685 24.61 29.56 -51.08
C LYS A 685 23.40 30.29 -51.68
N ARG A 686 22.60 30.95 -50.83
CA ARG A 686 21.44 31.74 -51.26
C ARG A 686 21.86 32.95 -52.11
N THR A 687 22.94 33.64 -51.74
CA THR A 687 23.47 34.79 -52.50
C THR A 687 24.02 34.39 -53.86
N ILE A 688 24.73 33.25 -53.97
CA ILE A 688 25.19 32.69 -55.25
C ILE A 688 24.00 32.30 -56.15
N ALA A 689 22.96 31.68 -55.57
CA ALA A 689 21.77 31.28 -56.32
C ALA A 689 20.95 32.47 -56.83
N MET A 690 20.95 33.60 -56.11
CA MET A 690 20.21 34.81 -56.50
C MET A 690 21.01 35.75 -57.43
N THR A 691 22.30 35.49 -57.68
CA THR A 691 23.16 36.35 -58.52
C THR A 691 23.51 35.65 -59.84
N PRO A 692 23.18 36.21 -61.02
CA PRO A 692 23.58 35.65 -62.32
C PRO A 692 25.12 35.69 -62.46
N HIS A 693 25.77 34.54 -62.67
CA HIS A 693 27.23 34.40 -62.64
C HIS A 693 27.82 33.79 -63.93
N GLU A 694 27.20 34.05 -65.09
CA GLU A 694 27.78 33.64 -66.38
C GLU A 694 29.07 34.41 -66.68
N GLY A 695 30.19 33.67 -66.84
CA GLY A 695 31.51 34.23 -67.15
C GLY A 695 32.41 34.54 -65.94
N PHE A 696 31.96 34.29 -64.71
CA PHE A 696 32.72 34.54 -63.47
C PHE A 696 32.68 33.33 -62.52
N ASN A 697 33.70 33.17 -61.67
CA ASN A 697 33.77 32.21 -60.58
C ASN A 697 33.57 32.95 -59.23
N PRO A 698 32.58 32.54 -58.40
CA PRO A 698 32.46 33.07 -57.05
C PRO A 698 33.59 32.54 -56.15
N VAL A 699 34.31 33.45 -55.50
CA VAL A 699 35.40 33.17 -54.56
C VAL A 699 35.08 33.84 -53.23
N VAL A 700 35.12 33.07 -52.14
CA VAL A 700 34.92 33.59 -50.79
C VAL A 700 36.28 34.04 -50.23
N ARG A 701 36.39 35.31 -49.84
CA ARG A 701 37.60 35.90 -49.26
C ARG A 701 37.31 36.46 -47.87
N VAL A 702 38.29 36.39 -46.97
CA VAL A 702 38.22 37.06 -45.67
C VAL A 702 39.03 38.36 -45.75
N ASN A 703 38.42 39.50 -45.42
CA ASN A 703 39.11 40.79 -45.43
C ASN A 703 40.06 40.93 -44.20
N MET A 704 40.92 41.95 -44.19
CA MET A 704 41.88 42.21 -43.10
C MET A 704 41.23 42.53 -41.74
N LEU A 705 39.91 42.72 -41.70
CA LEU A 705 39.10 42.93 -40.50
C LEU A 705 38.35 41.64 -40.07
N GLY A 706 38.60 40.50 -40.73
CA GLY A 706 38.02 39.20 -40.39
C GLY A 706 36.61 38.96 -40.96
N GLN A 707 36.11 39.83 -41.85
CA GLN A 707 34.77 39.69 -42.45
C GLN A 707 34.82 38.82 -43.71
N ILE A 708 33.83 37.95 -43.89
CA ILE A 708 33.68 37.08 -45.06
C ILE A 708 32.99 37.87 -46.19
N VAL A 709 33.66 38.00 -47.33
CA VAL A 709 33.20 38.72 -48.53
C VAL A 709 33.19 37.75 -49.71
N LEU A 710 32.13 37.79 -50.52
CA LEU A 710 32.00 37.01 -51.75
C LEU A 710 32.40 37.88 -52.95
N ASP A 711 33.52 37.57 -53.59
CA ASP A 711 33.99 38.21 -54.81
C ASP A 711 33.71 37.32 -56.04
N PHE A 712 33.50 37.93 -57.21
CA PHE A 712 33.33 37.20 -58.47
C PHE A 712 34.53 37.49 -59.38
N GLU A 713 35.41 36.52 -59.54
CA GLU A 713 36.60 36.65 -60.41
C GLU A 713 36.26 36.17 -61.83
N PRO A 714 36.70 36.86 -62.91
CA PRO A 714 36.41 36.44 -64.27
C PRO A 714 37.00 35.05 -64.57
N LYS A 715 36.25 34.22 -65.31
CA LYS A 715 36.71 32.88 -65.73
C LYS A 715 37.84 32.93 -66.74
#